data_AF-A0A433BBU5-F1
#
_entry.id   AF-A0A433BBU5-F1
#
_cell.length_a   1.000
_cell.length_b   1.000
_cell.length_c   1.000
_cell.angle_alpha   90.00
_cell.angle_beta   90.00
_cell.angle_gamma   90.00
#
_symmetry.space_group_name_H-M   'P 1'
#
loop_
_entity.id
_entity.type
_entity.pdbx_description
1 polymer ?
#
loop_
_entity_poly.entity_id
_entity_poly.type
_entity_poly.pdbx_seq_one_letter_code
_entity_poly.pdbx_strand_id
1 'polypeptide(L)'
;MDTTRTHQGNTMIRQLLRTSAALAAAAIGLSAPMIAHATDSNIGETSEVQFSSTDAADLRNKASALASPVAVFEYMRNNYDYSLYHGARSGSVNTFLGGRGNDVDLAATLIAMLRSQGIPARYVVGTVRVPATQVANWLQVEDSSLAKSLLIDQGVQNVVSSTSGSTATIDFEHVWVEALIPYGQYRGAGAQSPSCTGTTPPATCHWVPMDPSFKQYKQVSSGLDPYTTLSFDYTSYYNALKNNDSARRDKNPLEIYQEQVLNWLGTNAPGKTLDDIPDFQGIVAETDGLLPASLPYAVVGSTRSYNSVADHDAVVPTTEPKNWGKLVKFTMALSSAPTNSPTSPCSGASLSIQNGIVTLCAGGSVLLTDLATQRLTMTLEIINGQTQLVARKGGTQVGGSITLGSSSSINGWTPSKGDPLAIYVSLDGVPAATTSGVDQVISANYNGVAGGYYLVATGGETSNWSQVHRAAQQLLAANQQYSVVLTPGNPGMNGQACDPSTGLNCVPYVGSVAAGNELVNNSAAMDSLTGGLLYVAATQYYAKLKDDFGAIDQINKVKTPIAGFLGVVSSTYQPEYINGTAFAILPSGLLIDMKGITITGTWRINAPSTVSNSQFNLAGHITSSLEHETWQELTGYDAISTVRGIQMALANGATLLDLKKNQSTDTMASGYSAFGFTSGAAPSGFTYNPFTMPFGSTQPASWTNATSGAAFDLLLTQDSTATSALRQSRVNYVYAPSSGLYGWVNCVYTQANQLQGYINQGYANSNFTSTYSLCDGTAYSTSYTISQIYAGLQSNYTNTVIPTYIGQNYFNFFDRAQGFVPASYMYRTTPIASNAQFTSMVQKIRDNLYFQDLTKNWVEYVIPSQQSVGSNFKFAVDIRNVFDAPTGNQTSATFEILNDTGIAAGGGFVNPWLTVRK
;
A
#
# COMPACT_ATOMS: atom_id res chain seq x y z
N MET A 1 -34.51 -54.47 -32.28
CA MET A 1 -33.44 -54.05 -33.20
C MET A 1 -32.41 -53.31 -32.35
N ASP A 2 -31.52 -53.96 -31.60
CA ASP A 2 -30.60 -55.09 -31.91
C ASP A 2 -29.51 -54.68 -32.91
N THR A 3 -28.20 -55.00 -32.75
CA THR A 3 -27.39 -55.68 -31.69
C THR A 3 -25.90 -55.30 -31.92
N THR A 4 -24.87 -55.51 -31.08
CA THR A 4 -24.58 -56.16 -29.76
C THR A 4 -23.38 -55.35 -29.15
N ARG A 5 -23.17 -55.14 -27.84
CA ARG A 5 -23.05 -56.00 -26.63
C ARG A 5 -21.72 -56.80 -26.48
N THR A 6 -20.85 -56.30 -25.58
CA THR A 6 -19.97 -57.04 -24.64
C THR A 6 -19.49 -56.03 -23.57
N HIS A 7 -19.94 -56.05 -22.30
CA HIS A 7 -19.58 -56.95 -21.17
C HIS A 7 -18.11 -56.80 -20.68
N GLN A 8 -17.78 -56.65 -19.39
CA GLN A 8 -18.54 -56.43 -18.13
C GLN A 8 -17.58 -55.80 -17.05
N GLY A 9 -18.04 -55.08 -16.01
CA GLY A 9 -18.41 -55.60 -14.68
C GLY A 9 -17.18 -55.87 -13.77
N ASN A 10 -16.67 -55.01 -12.87
CA ASN A 10 -17.22 -54.24 -11.71
C ASN A 10 -17.03 -54.94 -10.33
N THR A 11 -16.58 -54.16 -9.32
CA THR A 11 -16.59 -54.40 -7.85
C THR A 11 -15.79 -55.54 -7.14
N MET A 12 -14.73 -55.11 -6.41
CA MET A 12 -14.49 -55.26 -4.95
C MET A 12 -14.21 -56.61 -4.21
N ILE A 13 -13.19 -56.52 -3.32
CA ILE A 13 -13.10 -57.00 -1.91
C ILE A 13 -12.56 -58.43 -1.58
N ARG A 14 -11.76 -58.50 -0.49
CA ARG A 14 -11.19 -59.66 0.27
C ARG A 14 -10.05 -60.47 -0.39
N GLN A 15 -9.17 -61.20 0.33
CA GLN A 15 -8.65 -61.09 1.72
C GLN A 15 -7.50 -62.13 1.93
N LEU A 16 -6.42 -61.76 2.65
CA LEU A 16 -5.38 -62.61 3.29
C LEU A 16 -4.69 -63.75 2.50
N LEU A 17 -3.35 -63.74 2.50
CA LEU A 17 -2.53 -64.96 2.44
C LEU A 17 -1.32 -64.84 3.38
N ARG A 18 -1.35 -65.64 4.46
CA ARG A 18 -0.16 -66.11 5.22
C ARG A 18 0.20 -67.49 4.63
N THR A 19 1.38 -68.09 4.76
CA THR A 19 2.51 -67.94 5.71
C THR A 19 3.74 -68.65 5.13
N SER A 20 4.96 -68.27 5.52
CA SER A 20 6.11 -69.20 5.64
C SER A 20 7.23 -68.56 6.46
N ALA A 21 7.80 -69.32 7.40
CA ALA A 21 8.97 -68.97 8.23
C ALA A 21 10.24 -69.65 7.63
N ALA A 22 11.49 -69.44 8.08
CA ALA A 22 11.96 -69.13 9.43
C ALA A 22 13.30 -68.36 9.50
N LEU A 23 13.88 -68.29 10.71
CA LEU A 23 14.90 -67.34 11.17
C LEU A 23 16.35 -67.77 10.89
N ALA A 24 17.24 -66.77 10.75
CA ALA A 24 18.54 -66.70 11.45
C ALA A 24 18.93 -65.22 11.65
N ALA A 25 19.60 -64.88 12.76
CA ALA A 25 19.74 -63.49 13.24
C ALA A 25 21.15 -62.90 13.06
N ALA A 26 21.25 -61.57 12.94
CA ALA A 26 22.27 -60.75 13.63
C ALA A 26 21.95 -59.23 13.61
N ALA A 27 22.08 -58.60 14.78
CA ALA A 27 22.37 -57.18 15.04
C ALA A 27 21.85 -56.07 14.07
N ILE A 28 20.69 -55.49 14.39
CA ILE A 28 20.42 -54.05 14.23
C ILE A 28 19.93 -53.52 15.58
N GLY A 29 20.54 -52.43 16.09
CA GLY A 29 20.14 -51.82 17.35
C GLY A 29 18.87 -50.97 17.21
N LEU A 30 17.98 -51.02 18.21
CA LEU A 30 16.81 -50.14 18.24
C LEU A 30 17.20 -48.72 18.66
N SER A 31 17.59 -47.90 17.69
CA SER A 31 17.38 -46.45 17.77
C SER A 31 15.92 -46.17 17.39
N ALA A 32 15.00 -46.29 18.36
CA ALA A 32 13.66 -45.75 18.18
C ALA A 32 13.76 -44.24 17.89
N PRO A 33 12.97 -43.68 16.96
CA PRO A 33 12.83 -42.24 16.89
C PRO A 33 12.33 -41.77 18.27
N MET A 34 13.01 -40.79 18.87
CA MET A 34 12.49 -40.18 20.08
C MET A 34 11.13 -39.58 19.76
N ILE A 35 10.08 -40.16 20.34
CA ILE A 35 8.79 -39.47 20.44
C ILE A 35 9.08 -38.27 21.34
N ALA A 36 9.25 -37.10 20.72
CA ALA A 36 9.24 -35.83 21.42
C ALA A 36 7.96 -35.81 22.24
N HIS A 37 8.10 -35.85 23.56
CA HIS A 37 6.95 -35.98 24.44
C HIS A 37 6.06 -34.77 24.21
N ALA A 38 4.75 -35.01 24.07
CA ALA A 38 3.77 -33.93 24.02
C ALA A 38 3.81 -33.17 25.36
N THR A 39 4.58 -32.10 25.40
CA THR A 39 4.45 -31.05 26.41
C THR A 39 3.00 -30.58 26.37
N ASP A 40 2.36 -30.51 27.54
CA ASP A 40 0.95 -30.17 27.67
C ASP A 40 0.68 -28.82 26.95
N SER A 41 0.00 -28.88 25.79
CA SER A 41 -0.16 -27.72 24.91
C SER A 41 -1.10 -26.65 25.50
N ASN A 42 -1.78 -26.97 26.60
CA ASN A 42 -2.54 -26.01 27.39
C ASN A 42 -1.64 -25.09 28.25
N ILE A 43 -0.33 -25.40 28.39
CA ILE A 43 0.69 -24.56 29.07
C ILE A 43 1.88 -24.18 28.16
N GLY A 44 1.87 -24.55 26.88
CA GLY A 44 2.92 -24.21 25.92
C GLY A 44 2.81 -22.80 25.31
N GLU A 45 3.89 -22.33 24.69
CA GLU A 45 3.88 -21.15 23.83
C GLU A 45 3.42 -21.48 22.40
N THR A 46 2.89 -20.47 21.72
CA THR A 46 2.48 -20.50 20.31
C THR A 46 2.90 -19.17 19.65
N SER A 47 2.79 -19.02 18.33
CA SER A 47 3.22 -17.79 17.63
C SER A 47 2.50 -16.53 18.13
N GLU A 48 1.26 -16.68 18.58
CA GLU A 48 0.44 -15.61 19.16
C GLU A 48 0.44 -15.60 20.70
N VAL A 49 0.65 -16.76 21.37
CA VAL A 49 0.77 -16.89 22.83
C VAL A 49 2.25 -16.97 23.20
N GLN A 50 2.90 -15.80 23.25
CA GLN A 50 4.27 -15.61 23.70
C GLN A 50 4.31 -15.10 25.15
N PHE A 51 5.09 -15.76 26.00
CA PHE A 51 5.32 -15.37 27.39
C PHE A 51 6.74 -15.66 27.92
N SER A 52 7.68 -16.23 27.14
CA SER A 52 9.06 -16.54 27.58
C SER A 52 10.11 -15.51 27.16
N SER A 53 9.87 -14.78 26.06
CA SER A 53 10.84 -13.86 25.44
C SER A 53 11.24 -12.66 26.33
N THR A 54 12.26 -11.91 25.91
CA THR A 54 12.63 -10.61 26.52
C THR A 54 11.46 -9.64 26.52
N ASP A 55 10.80 -9.51 25.39
CA ASP A 55 9.72 -8.55 25.14
C ASP A 55 8.47 -8.89 25.95
N ALA A 56 8.31 -10.16 26.34
CA ALA A 56 7.26 -10.63 27.24
C ALA A 56 7.58 -10.48 28.74
N ALA A 57 8.69 -9.83 29.11
CA ALA A 57 9.09 -9.68 30.52
C ALA A 57 8.03 -8.97 31.38
N ASP A 58 7.49 -7.85 30.92
CA ASP A 58 6.49 -7.10 31.68
C ASP A 58 5.17 -7.86 31.84
N LEU A 59 4.78 -8.66 30.83
CA LEU A 59 3.65 -9.58 30.88
C LEU A 59 3.83 -10.61 31.99
N ARG A 60 4.99 -11.30 32.04
CA ARG A 60 5.33 -12.24 33.13
C ARG A 60 5.35 -11.57 34.50
N ASN A 61 6.04 -10.43 34.59
CA ASN A 61 6.22 -9.69 35.84
C ASN A 61 4.87 -9.25 36.41
N LYS A 62 3.98 -8.73 35.57
CA LYS A 62 2.63 -8.33 35.95
C LYS A 62 1.76 -9.54 36.33
N ALA A 63 1.82 -10.63 35.57
CA ALA A 63 1.08 -11.86 35.88
C ALA A 63 1.47 -12.40 37.26
N SER A 64 2.78 -12.53 37.52
CA SER A 64 3.33 -12.94 38.81
C SER A 64 2.94 -12.00 39.96
N ALA A 65 2.97 -10.67 39.74
CA ALA A 65 2.58 -9.68 40.73
C ALA A 65 1.08 -9.68 41.07
N LEU A 66 0.21 -10.16 40.17
CA LEU A 66 -1.23 -10.34 40.41
C LEU A 66 -1.54 -11.67 41.12
N ALA A 67 -0.62 -12.65 41.06
CA ALA A 67 -0.55 -13.88 41.86
C ALA A 67 -1.79 -14.82 41.86
N SER A 68 -2.84 -14.51 41.10
CA SER A 68 -4.07 -15.30 41.07
C SER A 68 -4.81 -15.17 39.73
N PRO A 69 -5.55 -16.21 39.28
CA PRO A 69 -6.37 -16.14 38.06
C PRO A 69 -7.41 -15.02 38.10
N VAL A 70 -7.99 -14.75 39.28
CA VAL A 70 -8.96 -13.67 39.53
C VAL A 70 -8.35 -12.32 39.18
N ALA A 71 -7.25 -11.95 39.83
CA ALA A 71 -6.64 -10.63 39.67
C ALA A 71 -6.02 -10.43 38.27
N VAL A 72 -5.56 -11.50 37.61
CA VAL A 72 -5.15 -11.47 36.20
C VAL A 72 -6.34 -11.16 35.28
N PHE A 73 -7.48 -11.82 35.47
CA PHE A 73 -8.70 -11.58 34.71
C PHE A 73 -9.24 -10.15 34.92
N GLU A 74 -9.44 -9.73 36.17
CA GLU A 74 -9.95 -8.39 36.51
C GLU A 74 -9.01 -7.29 35.99
N TYR A 75 -7.69 -7.49 36.08
CA TYR A 75 -6.72 -6.54 35.51
C TYR A 75 -6.86 -6.42 33.99
N MET A 76 -6.86 -7.54 33.26
CA MET A 76 -7.03 -7.55 31.80
C MET A 76 -8.38 -6.94 31.39
N ARG A 77 -9.47 -7.30 32.07
CA ARG A 77 -10.83 -6.83 31.79
C ARG A 77 -10.97 -5.31 31.91
N ASN A 78 -10.41 -4.74 32.99
CA ASN A 78 -10.64 -3.35 33.37
C ASN A 78 -9.64 -2.34 32.79
N ASN A 79 -8.47 -2.78 32.33
CA ASN A 79 -7.35 -1.90 31.93
C ASN A 79 -7.00 -1.97 30.43
N TYR A 80 -7.72 -2.78 29.65
CA TYR A 80 -7.46 -2.97 28.22
C TYR A 80 -8.70 -2.65 27.38
N ASP A 81 -8.56 -1.87 26.32
CA ASP A 81 -9.67 -1.58 25.41
C ASP A 81 -9.94 -2.70 24.41
N TYR A 82 -11.16 -2.75 23.90
CA TYR A 82 -11.55 -3.63 22.79
C TYR A 82 -11.45 -2.89 21.45
N SER A 83 -10.73 -3.48 20.50
CA SER A 83 -10.63 -3.04 19.11
C SER A 83 -11.31 -4.06 18.18
N LEU A 84 -12.19 -3.59 17.31
CA LEU A 84 -12.96 -4.46 16.41
C LEU A 84 -12.18 -4.80 15.13
N TYR A 85 -11.60 -5.99 15.09
CA TYR A 85 -11.03 -6.63 13.90
C TYR A 85 -11.08 -8.16 14.03
N HIS A 86 -11.01 -8.90 12.93
CA HIS A 86 -11.04 -10.37 12.95
C HIS A 86 -9.65 -11.02 13.03
N GLY A 87 -9.50 -12.00 13.92
CA GLY A 87 -8.36 -12.91 13.99
C GLY A 87 -7.14 -12.36 14.72
N ALA A 88 -6.10 -13.18 14.88
CA ALA A 88 -4.88 -12.79 15.56
C ALA A 88 -4.01 -11.89 14.67
N ARG A 89 -3.76 -10.66 15.14
CA ARG A 89 -2.95 -9.64 14.45
C ARG A 89 -1.87 -9.03 15.34
N SER A 90 -2.08 -9.02 16.65
CA SER A 90 -1.22 -8.37 17.65
C SER A 90 -0.39 -9.37 18.45
N GLY A 91 -0.97 -10.53 18.80
CA GLY A 91 -0.37 -11.48 19.74
C GLY A 91 -0.33 -10.95 21.18
N SER A 92 0.00 -11.83 22.12
CA SER A 92 -0.01 -11.56 23.56
C SER A 92 0.86 -10.38 23.98
N VAL A 93 2.09 -10.29 23.46
CA VAL A 93 3.09 -9.30 23.89
C VAL A 93 2.70 -7.89 23.46
N ASN A 94 2.35 -7.69 22.20
CA ASN A 94 2.00 -6.36 21.71
C ASN A 94 0.64 -5.89 22.24
N THR A 95 -0.29 -6.81 22.47
CA THR A 95 -1.58 -6.50 23.12
C THR A 95 -1.39 -6.11 24.58
N PHE A 96 -0.58 -6.85 25.34
CA PHE A 96 -0.24 -6.53 26.72
C PHE A 96 0.41 -5.15 26.88
N LEU A 97 1.34 -4.80 25.98
CA LEU A 97 2.08 -3.53 26.03
C LEU A 97 1.36 -2.36 25.33
N GLY A 98 0.45 -2.64 24.40
CA GLY A 98 -0.35 -1.66 23.66
C GLY A 98 -1.68 -1.31 24.29
N GLY A 99 -2.11 -2.04 25.33
CA GLY A 99 -3.32 -1.76 26.11
C GLY A 99 -4.64 -2.13 25.41
N ARG A 100 -4.63 -2.85 24.28
CA ARG A 100 -5.85 -3.17 23.52
C ARG A 100 -5.68 -4.28 22.50
N GLY A 101 -6.78 -4.95 22.16
CA GLY A 101 -6.86 -5.97 21.12
C GLY A 101 -8.30 -6.36 20.79
N ASN A 102 -8.49 -7.30 19.86
CA ASN A 102 -9.79 -7.95 19.66
C ASN A 102 -9.99 -9.09 20.68
N ASP A 103 -11.03 -9.90 20.49
CA ASP A 103 -11.33 -11.08 21.27
C ASP A 103 -10.20 -12.12 21.22
N VAL A 104 -9.68 -12.44 20.03
CA VAL A 104 -8.58 -13.40 19.84
C VAL A 104 -7.29 -12.94 20.52
N ASP A 105 -6.86 -11.69 20.31
CA ASP A 105 -5.59 -11.17 20.83
C ASP A 105 -5.64 -10.85 22.34
N LEU A 106 -6.78 -10.39 22.87
CA LEU A 106 -6.98 -10.28 24.33
C LEU A 106 -7.06 -11.66 24.99
N ALA A 107 -7.68 -12.65 24.34
CA ALA A 107 -7.63 -14.04 24.79
C ALA A 107 -6.20 -14.60 24.77
N ALA A 108 -5.42 -14.36 23.71
CA ALA A 108 -4.01 -14.75 23.61
C ALA A 108 -3.18 -14.16 24.77
N THR A 109 -3.46 -12.90 25.13
CA THR A 109 -2.80 -12.22 26.25
C THR A 109 -3.16 -12.81 27.61
N LEU A 110 -4.44 -13.05 27.87
CA LEU A 110 -4.91 -13.67 29.10
C LEU A 110 -4.39 -15.11 29.24
N ILE A 111 -4.40 -15.90 28.16
CA ILE A 111 -3.79 -17.23 28.09
C ILE A 111 -2.29 -17.14 28.39
N ALA A 112 -1.55 -16.20 27.77
CA ALA A 112 -0.12 -16.02 28.04
C ALA A 112 0.17 -15.70 29.52
N MET A 113 -0.60 -14.80 30.14
CA MET A 113 -0.44 -14.46 31.57
C MET A 113 -0.74 -15.64 32.50
N LEU A 114 -1.72 -16.49 32.16
CA LEU A 114 -2.07 -17.69 32.92
C LEU A 114 -1.04 -18.82 32.72
N ARG A 115 -0.68 -19.13 31.47
CA ARG A 115 0.34 -20.14 31.13
C ARG A 115 1.72 -19.81 31.72
N SER A 116 2.08 -18.53 31.79
CA SER A 116 3.32 -18.07 32.46
C SER A 116 3.41 -18.40 33.96
N GLN A 117 2.26 -18.67 34.60
CA GLN A 117 2.14 -19.11 35.99
C GLN A 117 1.87 -20.62 36.10
N GLY A 118 1.98 -21.37 35.00
CA GLY A 118 1.71 -22.81 34.95
C GLY A 118 0.22 -23.19 34.98
N ILE A 119 -0.69 -22.23 34.80
CA ILE A 119 -2.14 -22.49 34.77
C ILE A 119 -2.52 -22.93 33.34
N PRO A 120 -3.12 -24.12 33.14
CA PRO A 120 -3.58 -24.54 31.82
C PRO A 120 -4.72 -23.63 31.34
N ALA A 121 -4.56 -23.04 30.16
CA ALA A 121 -5.52 -22.11 29.57
C ALA A 121 -5.61 -22.30 28.05
N ARG A 122 -6.81 -22.11 27.48
CA ARG A 122 -7.13 -22.36 26.07
C ARG A 122 -8.17 -21.38 25.52
N TYR A 123 -8.19 -21.22 24.20
CA TYR A 123 -9.25 -20.49 23.50
C TYR A 123 -10.53 -21.33 23.49
N VAL A 124 -11.68 -20.64 23.55
CA VAL A 124 -12.99 -21.22 23.27
C VAL A 124 -13.76 -20.25 22.37
N VAL A 125 -14.42 -20.80 21.35
CA VAL A 125 -15.25 -20.06 20.40
C VAL A 125 -16.65 -20.67 20.33
N GLY A 126 -17.64 -19.82 20.06
CA GLY A 126 -19.02 -20.21 19.82
C GLY A 126 -19.86 -19.01 19.42
N THR A 127 -21.14 -19.24 19.13
CA THR A 127 -22.09 -18.14 18.90
C THR A 127 -22.54 -17.59 20.25
N VAL A 128 -22.39 -16.28 20.45
CA VAL A 128 -22.89 -15.53 21.60
C VAL A 128 -24.16 -14.78 21.22
N ARG A 129 -25.06 -14.59 22.18
CA ARG A 129 -26.30 -13.80 22.06
C ARG A 129 -26.27 -12.67 23.08
N VAL A 130 -26.20 -11.44 22.57
CA VAL A 130 -26.02 -10.21 23.36
C VAL A 130 -27.19 -9.24 23.07
N PRO A 131 -27.77 -8.57 24.07
CA PRO A 131 -28.71 -7.47 23.85
C PRO A 131 -28.14 -6.41 22.90
N ALA A 132 -28.91 -5.99 21.90
CA ALA A 132 -28.38 -5.16 20.80
C ALA A 132 -27.80 -3.81 21.28
N THR A 133 -28.36 -3.24 22.34
CA THR A 133 -27.86 -2.02 23.00
C THR A 133 -26.54 -2.22 23.74
N GLN A 134 -26.28 -3.42 24.28
CA GLN A 134 -24.99 -3.74 24.90
C GLN A 134 -23.89 -3.93 23.85
N VAL A 135 -24.22 -4.47 22.67
CA VAL A 135 -23.29 -4.52 21.52
C VAL A 135 -22.97 -3.11 21.04
N ALA A 136 -23.97 -2.23 20.91
CA ALA A 136 -23.77 -0.83 20.54
C ALA A 136 -22.82 -0.12 21.53
N ASN A 137 -23.10 -0.22 22.83
CA ASN A 137 -22.24 0.32 23.89
C ASN A 137 -20.81 -0.26 23.86
N TRP A 138 -20.66 -1.58 23.65
CA TRP A 138 -19.35 -2.26 23.57
C TRP A 138 -18.50 -1.78 22.38
N LEU A 139 -19.14 -1.48 21.25
CA LEU A 139 -18.47 -0.91 20.06
C LEU A 139 -18.33 0.62 20.14
N GLN A 140 -18.84 1.26 21.20
CA GLN A 140 -18.89 2.71 21.38
C GLN A 140 -19.69 3.43 20.27
N VAL A 141 -20.88 2.91 19.97
CA VAL A 141 -21.88 3.55 19.11
C VAL A 141 -23.25 3.57 19.78
N GLU A 142 -24.12 4.51 19.39
CA GLU A 142 -25.46 4.63 19.95
C GLU A 142 -26.48 3.80 19.15
N ASP A 143 -26.36 3.81 17.82
CA ASP A 143 -27.29 3.07 16.96
C ASP A 143 -26.96 1.58 16.90
N SER A 144 -27.93 0.74 17.28
CA SER A 144 -27.78 -0.73 17.32
C SER A 144 -27.82 -1.41 15.94
N SER A 145 -28.28 -0.72 14.89
CA SER A 145 -28.20 -1.22 13.51
C SER A 145 -26.81 -0.97 12.91
N LEU A 146 -26.21 0.19 13.19
CA LEU A 146 -24.80 0.46 12.92
C LEU A 146 -23.91 -0.54 13.67
N ALA A 147 -24.17 -0.80 14.95
CA ALA A 147 -23.41 -1.79 15.72
C ALA A 147 -23.36 -3.16 15.04
N LYS A 148 -24.47 -3.60 14.44
CA LYS A 148 -24.53 -4.82 13.63
C LYS A 148 -23.74 -4.71 12.32
N SER A 149 -23.88 -3.60 11.59
CA SER A 149 -23.09 -3.35 10.37
C SER A 149 -21.60 -3.40 10.66
N LEU A 150 -21.11 -2.74 11.71
CA LEU A 150 -19.70 -2.74 12.10
C LEU A 150 -19.14 -4.16 12.28
N LEU A 151 -19.88 -5.06 12.94
CA LEU A 151 -19.48 -6.47 13.09
C LEU A 151 -19.35 -7.18 11.72
N ILE A 152 -20.34 -6.99 10.83
CA ILE A 152 -20.35 -7.57 9.47
C ILE A 152 -19.20 -7.00 8.63
N ASP A 153 -19.02 -5.68 8.65
CA ASP A 153 -18.05 -4.94 7.86
C ASP A 153 -16.60 -5.19 8.32
N GLN A 154 -16.40 -5.64 9.57
CA GLN A 154 -15.11 -6.14 10.08
C GLN A 154 -14.98 -7.67 10.03
N GLY A 155 -15.93 -8.36 9.39
CA GLY A 155 -15.82 -9.78 9.06
C GLY A 155 -16.13 -10.74 10.22
N VAL A 156 -16.78 -10.28 11.27
CA VAL A 156 -17.29 -11.15 12.34
C VAL A 156 -18.30 -12.12 11.74
N GLN A 157 -18.19 -13.40 12.10
CA GLN A 157 -18.95 -14.46 11.45
C GLN A 157 -20.35 -14.60 12.06
N ASN A 158 -21.30 -15.08 11.26
CA ASN A 158 -22.65 -15.47 11.70
C ASN A 158 -23.48 -14.34 12.38
N VAL A 159 -23.23 -13.07 12.05
CA VAL A 159 -23.91 -11.90 12.65
C VAL A 159 -25.38 -11.81 12.24
N VAL A 160 -26.29 -12.15 13.15
CA VAL A 160 -27.74 -12.24 12.92
C VAL A 160 -28.51 -11.39 13.94
N SER A 161 -29.55 -10.68 13.45
CA SER A 161 -30.52 -10.01 14.33
C SER A 161 -31.52 -11.03 14.86
N SER A 162 -31.73 -11.05 16.17
CA SER A 162 -32.45 -12.10 16.89
C SER A 162 -33.29 -11.48 18.02
N THR A 163 -34.09 -12.29 18.70
CA THR A 163 -34.88 -11.85 19.85
C THR A 163 -34.83 -12.86 20.99
N SER A 164 -34.87 -12.34 22.22
CA SER A 164 -35.02 -13.13 23.45
C SER A 164 -36.20 -12.57 24.24
N GLY A 165 -37.36 -13.23 24.12
CA GLY A 165 -38.63 -12.65 24.55
C GLY A 165 -38.95 -11.39 23.75
N SER A 166 -39.11 -10.26 24.43
CA SER A 166 -39.30 -8.93 23.82
C SER A 166 -37.99 -8.15 23.59
N THR A 167 -36.84 -8.66 24.04
CA THR A 167 -35.54 -7.98 23.90
C THR A 167 -34.91 -8.29 22.55
N ALA A 168 -34.54 -7.26 21.79
CA ALA A 168 -33.74 -7.41 20.57
C ALA A 168 -32.29 -7.79 20.92
N THR A 169 -31.78 -8.83 20.28
CA THR A 169 -30.40 -9.32 20.44
C THR A 169 -29.66 -9.35 19.10
N ILE A 170 -28.35 -9.33 19.17
CA ILE A 170 -27.48 -9.70 18.05
C ILE A 170 -26.79 -11.00 18.46
N ASP A 171 -26.87 -11.99 17.58
CA ASP A 171 -26.19 -13.27 17.70
C ASP A 171 -24.97 -13.23 16.76
N PHE A 172 -23.78 -13.62 17.22
CA PHE A 172 -22.54 -13.57 16.43
C PHE A 172 -21.47 -14.53 16.96
N GLU A 173 -20.46 -14.86 16.16
CA GLU A 173 -19.31 -15.66 16.59
C GLU A 173 -18.29 -14.82 17.38
N HIS A 174 -17.80 -15.35 18.52
CA HIS A 174 -16.93 -14.62 19.46
C HIS A 174 -16.01 -15.57 20.24
N VAL A 175 -14.83 -15.10 20.62
CA VAL A 175 -13.79 -15.88 21.33
C VAL A 175 -13.63 -15.44 22.78
N TRP A 176 -13.44 -16.41 23.68
CA TRP A 176 -13.08 -16.19 25.09
C TRP A 176 -12.04 -17.22 25.56
N VAL A 177 -11.64 -17.13 26.82
CA VAL A 177 -10.66 -18.04 27.44
C VAL A 177 -11.36 -18.99 28.40
N GLU A 178 -10.94 -20.25 28.41
CA GLU A 178 -11.15 -21.14 29.55
C GLU A 178 -9.82 -21.40 30.27
N ALA A 179 -9.83 -21.28 31.60
CA ALA A 179 -8.71 -21.62 32.47
C ALA A 179 -9.07 -22.80 33.37
N LEU A 180 -8.17 -23.77 33.51
CA LEU A 180 -8.38 -24.98 34.32
C LEU A 180 -7.85 -24.75 35.75
N ILE A 181 -8.77 -24.54 36.70
CA ILE A 181 -8.43 -24.05 38.05
C ILE A 181 -9.26 -24.71 39.17
N PRO A 182 -8.80 -24.70 40.44
CA PRO A 182 -9.54 -25.28 41.56
C PRO A 182 -10.77 -24.42 41.91
N TYR A 183 -11.95 -24.79 41.42
CA TYR A 183 -13.16 -23.95 41.46
C TYR A 183 -13.61 -23.56 42.88
N GLY A 184 -13.41 -24.45 43.86
CA GLY A 184 -13.77 -24.20 45.25
C GLY A 184 -12.85 -23.22 45.99
N GLN A 185 -11.64 -22.97 45.49
CA GLN A 185 -10.60 -22.22 46.21
C GLN A 185 -11.00 -20.76 46.44
N TYR A 186 -11.44 -20.08 45.38
CA TYR A 186 -11.86 -18.67 45.45
C TYR A 186 -13.33 -18.50 45.87
N ARG A 187 -14.16 -19.55 45.75
CA ARG A 187 -15.56 -19.53 46.21
C ARG A 187 -15.76 -20.02 47.66
N GLY A 188 -14.73 -19.91 48.50
CA GLY A 188 -14.83 -20.13 49.95
C GLY A 188 -15.02 -21.58 50.41
N ALA A 189 -14.83 -22.58 49.55
CA ALA A 189 -15.10 -23.99 49.86
C ALA A 189 -13.96 -24.72 50.60
N GLY A 190 -12.79 -24.09 50.77
CA GLY A 190 -11.65 -24.63 51.54
C GLY A 190 -10.33 -24.64 50.77
N ALA A 191 -9.23 -24.49 51.51
CA ALA A 191 -7.91 -24.14 50.97
C ALA A 191 -7.07 -25.36 50.47
N GLN A 192 -7.65 -26.24 49.65
CA GLN A 192 -6.82 -27.14 48.84
C GLN A 192 -6.49 -26.47 47.49
N SER A 193 -5.18 -26.31 47.24
CA SER A 193 -4.63 -25.91 45.93
C SER A 193 -3.98 -27.13 45.28
N PRO A 194 -4.75 -28.09 44.73
CA PRO A 194 -4.19 -29.13 43.88
C PRO A 194 -3.61 -28.48 42.61
N SER A 195 -2.51 -29.03 42.08
CA SER A 195 -2.12 -28.62 40.72
C SER A 195 -3.12 -29.17 39.72
N CYS A 196 -3.60 -28.29 38.83
CA CYS A 196 -4.48 -28.68 37.73
C CYS A 196 -3.72 -29.06 36.44
N THR A 197 -2.39 -29.07 36.48
CA THR A 197 -1.50 -29.47 35.36
C THR A 197 -1.49 -30.98 35.14
N GLY A 198 -1.47 -31.41 33.87
CA GLY A 198 -1.24 -32.81 33.49
C GLY A 198 -2.45 -33.50 32.85
N THR A 199 -2.23 -34.70 32.30
CA THR A 199 -3.17 -35.38 31.40
C THR A 199 -4.50 -35.81 32.04
N THR A 200 -4.53 -35.99 33.37
CA THR A 200 -5.75 -36.28 34.13
C THR A 200 -5.82 -35.36 35.35
N PRO A 201 -6.36 -34.14 35.20
CA PRO A 201 -6.49 -33.19 36.31
C PRO A 201 -7.39 -33.72 37.43
N PRO A 202 -7.17 -33.32 38.69
CA PRO A 202 -8.07 -33.66 39.81
C PRO A 202 -9.50 -33.18 39.57
N ALA A 203 -10.50 -33.94 40.05
CA ALA A 203 -11.92 -33.65 39.84
C ALA A 203 -12.45 -32.35 40.51
N THR A 204 -11.60 -31.64 41.24
CA THR A 204 -11.84 -30.30 41.81
C THR A 204 -11.33 -29.16 40.91
N CYS A 205 -10.59 -29.49 39.84
CA CYS A 205 -10.20 -28.58 38.79
C CYS A 205 -11.28 -28.53 37.72
N HIS A 206 -11.75 -27.33 37.40
CA HIS A 206 -12.78 -27.11 36.38
C HIS A 206 -12.29 -26.09 35.37
N TRP A 207 -12.68 -26.24 34.11
CA TRP A 207 -12.54 -25.19 33.11
C TRP A 207 -13.52 -24.06 33.46
N VAL A 208 -13.00 -22.85 33.68
CA VAL A 208 -13.77 -21.67 34.05
C VAL A 208 -13.70 -20.66 32.90
N PRO A 209 -14.85 -20.30 32.29
CA PRO A 209 -14.87 -19.37 31.17
C PRO A 209 -14.71 -17.92 31.66
N MET A 210 -13.92 -17.15 30.91
CA MET A 210 -13.59 -15.77 31.23
C MET A 210 -13.31 -15.00 29.93
N ASP A 211 -13.98 -13.86 29.75
CA ASP A 211 -13.81 -13.01 28.57
C ASP A 211 -13.20 -11.63 28.94
N PRO A 212 -11.94 -11.36 28.57
CA PRO A 212 -11.30 -10.07 28.78
C PRO A 212 -11.75 -8.99 27.79
N SER A 213 -12.48 -9.36 26.72
CA SER A 213 -12.80 -8.49 25.57
C SER A 213 -14.18 -7.84 25.65
N PHE A 214 -15.25 -8.58 26.01
CA PHE A 214 -16.59 -8.00 26.16
C PHE A 214 -16.66 -7.08 27.39
N LYS A 215 -16.91 -5.79 27.17
CA LYS A 215 -17.02 -4.78 28.23
C LYS A 215 -18.05 -3.71 27.90
N GLN A 216 -18.42 -2.91 28.88
CA GLN A 216 -19.31 -1.78 28.71
C GLN A 216 -18.58 -0.49 29.07
N TYR A 217 -18.88 0.59 28.36
CA TYR A 217 -18.31 1.93 28.58
C TYR A 217 -19.38 2.84 29.17
N LYS A 218 -18.96 3.81 30.00
CA LYS A 218 -19.90 4.76 30.60
C LYS A 218 -20.41 5.70 29.51
N GLN A 219 -21.71 5.67 29.22
CA GLN A 219 -22.32 6.60 28.26
C GLN A 219 -22.63 7.92 28.95
N VAL A 220 -22.22 9.03 28.33
CA VAL A 220 -22.42 10.41 28.77
C VAL A 220 -23.02 11.16 27.59
N SER A 221 -24.13 11.86 27.74
CA SER A 221 -24.63 12.71 26.65
C SER A 221 -23.95 14.08 26.76
N SER A 222 -22.97 14.36 25.90
CA SER A 222 -22.24 15.64 25.96
C SER A 222 -23.04 16.81 25.39
N GLY A 223 -23.95 16.54 24.45
CA GLY A 223 -24.68 17.55 23.68
C GLY A 223 -23.82 18.35 22.69
N LEU A 224 -22.54 18.03 22.57
CA LEU A 224 -21.58 18.66 21.66
C LEU A 224 -21.45 17.82 20.39
N ASP A 225 -21.49 18.42 19.20
CA ASP A 225 -21.27 17.70 17.92
C ASP A 225 -20.57 18.62 16.90
N PRO A 226 -19.24 18.88 17.07
CA PRO A 226 -18.49 19.86 16.28
C PRO A 226 -18.58 19.60 14.77
N TYR A 227 -18.67 18.33 14.38
CA TYR A 227 -18.83 17.86 13.00
C TYR A 227 -19.99 18.54 12.25
N THR A 228 -21.09 18.83 12.94
CA THR A 228 -22.28 19.46 12.33
C THR A 228 -22.13 20.96 12.09
N THR A 229 -21.12 21.58 12.70
CA THR A 229 -20.98 23.04 12.82
C THR A 229 -19.67 23.58 12.23
N LEU A 230 -18.62 22.75 12.17
CA LEU A 230 -17.27 23.15 11.74
C LEU A 230 -16.84 22.45 10.46
N SER A 231 -16.13 23.17 9.59
CA SER A 231 -15.48 22.64 8.39
C SER A 231 -14.01 23.02 8.37
N PHE A 232 -13.15 22.08 8.00
CA PHE A 232 -11.70 22.32 7.92
C PHE A 232 -11.36 23.23 6.73
N ASP A 233 -10.65 24.33 6.99
CA ASP A 233 -10.23 25.28 5.95
C ASP A 233 -8.99 24.78 5.18
N TYR A 234 -9.25 23.93 4.19
CA TYR A 234 -8.25 23.46 3.22
C TYR A 234 -7.61 24.62 2.42
N THR A 235 -8.32 25.73 2.19
CA THR A 235 -7.78 26.86 1.41
C THR A 235 -6.66 27.56 2.17
N SER A 236 -6.88 27.86 3.45
CA SER A 236 -5.82 28.41 4.31
C SER A 236 -4.72 27.39 4.60
N TYR A 237 -5.05 26.11 4.78
CA TYR A 237 -4.04 25.05 4.98
C TYR A 237 -3.10 24.90 3.77
N TYR A 238 -3.61 24.91 2.54
CA TYR A 238 -2.77 24.83 1.35
C TYR A 238 -1.99 26.12 1.06
N ASN A 239 -2.55 27.29 1.35
CA ASN A 239 -1.82 28.55 1.21
C ASN A 239 -0.94 28.86 2.45
N ALA A 240 -0.81 27.95 3.43
CA ALA A 240 -0.13 28.25 4.69
C ALA A 240 1.35 28.62 4.52
N LEU A 241 2.12 27.89 3.70
CA LEU A 241 3.50 28.28 3.36
C LEU A 241 3.55 29.61 2.60
N LYS A 242 2.70 29.76 1.57
CA LYS A 242 2.60 30.96 0.72
C LYS A 242 2.30 32.23 1.51
N ASN A 243 1.42 32.14 2.50
CA ASN A 243 0.98 33.24 3.36
C ASN A 243 1.84 33.38 4.63
N ASN A 244 2.84 32.51 4.82
CA ASN A 244 3.67 32.40 6.02
C ASN A 244 2.86 32.18 7.33
N ASP A 245 1.73 31.48 7.25
CA ASP A 245 0.79 31.27 8.35
C ASP A 245 1.34 30.31 9.41
N SER A 246 1.88 30.86 10.50
CA SER A 246 2.41 30.09 11.64
C SER A 246 1.35 29.30 12.40
N ALA A 247 0.05 29.54 12.20
CA ALA A 247 -1.02 28.74 12.80
C ALA A 247 -1.36 27.47 12.00
N ARG A 248 -0.72 27.25 10.82
CA ARG A 248 -1.01 26.09 9.95
C ARG A 248 0.21 25.47 9.26
N ARG A 249 1.21 26.27 8.86
CA ARG A 249 2.25 25.84 7.91
C ARG A 249 3.25 24.79 8.45
N ASP A 250 3.29 24.62 9.77
CA ASP A 250 4.23 23.75 10.47
C ASP A 250 3.49 22.74 11.40
N LYS A 251 2.17 22.54 11.19
CA LYS A 251 1.28 21.74 12.05
C LYS A 251 0.55 20.63 11.28
N ASN A 252 0.21 19.56 11.98
CA ASN A 252 -0.63 18.48 11.45
C ASN A 252 -2.09 18.95 11.27
N PRO A 253 -2.83 18.51 10.23
CA PRO A 253 -4.25 18.83 10.05
C PRO A 253 -5.13 18.52 11.27
N LEU A 254 -4.81 17.49 12.06
CA LEU A 254 -5.53 17.19 13.30
C LEU A 254 -5.33 18.29 14.35
N GLU A 255 -4.10 18.73 14.58
CA GLU A 255 -3.78 19.80 15.55
C GLU A 255 -4.50 21.09 15.17
N ILE A 256 -4.47 21.44 13.89
CA ILE A 256 -5.17 22.61 13.31
C ILE A 256 -6.70 22.49 13.51
N TYR A 257 -7.26 21.29 13.44
CA TYR A 257 -8.69 21.05 13.67
C TYR A 257 -9.04 21.05 15.17
N GLN A 258 -8.21 20.47 16.02
CA GLN A 258 -8.34 20.50 17.48
C GLN A 258 -8.33 21.94 18.00
N GLU A 259 -7.47 22.81 17.49
CA GLU A 259 -7.47 24.24 17.82
C GLU A 259 -8.76 24.94 17.33
N GLN A 260 -9.31 24.59 16.16
CA GLN A 260 -10.61 25.12 15.71
C GLN A 260 -11.76 24.68 16.65
N VAL A 261 -11.77 23.42 17.07
CA VAL A 261 -12.76 22.88 18.00
C VAL A 261 -12.63 23.50 19.40
N LEU A 262 -11.40 23.71 19.91
CA LEU A 262 -11.17 24.40 21.19
C LEU A 262 -11.66 25.85 21.18
N ASN A 263 -11.42 26.60 20.09
CA ASN A 263 -11.95 27.96 19.92
C ASN A 263 -13.49 27.98 19.83
N TRP A 264 -14.09 26.98 19.18
CA TRP A 264 -15.54 26.81 19.14
C TRP A 264 -16.12 26.48 20.53
N LEU A 265 -15.50 25.56 21.29
CA LEU A 265 -15.88 25.23 22.67
C LEU A 265 -15.79 26.46 23.58
N GLY A 266 -14.70 27.22 23.53
CA GLY A 266 -14.53 28.44 24.32
C GLY A 266 -15.63 29.50 24.07
N THR A 267 -16.30 29.44 22.93
CA THR A 267 -17.41 30.33 22.55
C THR A 267 -18.79 29.74 22.87
N ASN A 268 -19.00 28.45 22.62
CA ASN A 268 -20.33 27.81 22.63
C ASN A 268 -20.59 26.92 23.86
N ALA A 269 -19.54 26.43 24.51
CA ALA A 269 -19.59 25.63 25.73
C ALA A 269 -18.44 26.00 26.70
N PRO A 270 -18.44 27.24 27.26
CA PRO A 270 -17.32 27.73 28.06
C PRO A 270 -16.98 26.82 29.25
N GLY A 271 -15.71 26.46 29.37
CA GLY A 271 -15.20 25.55 30.41
C GLY A 271 -15.21 24.06 30.04
N LYS A 272 -15.60 23.69 28.80
CA LYS A 272 -15.43 22.34 28.26
C LYS A 272 -14.11 22.17 27.50
N THR A 273 -13.53 20.96 27.55
CA THR A 273 -12.32 20.56 26.78
C THR A 273 -12.69 19.62 25.63
N LEU A 274 -11.68 19.12 24.90
CA LEU A 274 -11.88 18.05 23.90
C LEU A 274 -12.38 16.75 24.55
N ASP A 275 -11.97 16.47 25.80
CA ASP A 275 -12.34 15.26 26.56
C ASP A 275 -13.83 15.25 26.97
N ASP A 276 -14.48 16.42 26.95
CA ASP A 276 -15.92 16.56 27.21
C ASP A 276 -16.80 16.22 25.99
N ILE A 277 -16.23 16.10 24.78
CA ILE A 277 -16.99 15.84 23.55
C ILE A 277 -17.50 14.39 23.45
N PRO A 278 -16.69 13.33 23.70
CA PRO A 278 -17.08 11.95 23.39
C PRO A 278 -18.17 11.41 24.31
N ASP A 279 -19.18 10.75 23.73
CA ASP A 279 -20.31 10.21 24.49
C ASP A 279 -20.02 8.88 25.21
N PHE A 280 -18.82 8.30 25.03
CA PHE A 280 -18.39 7.06 25.67
C PHE A 280 -17.08 7.28 26.43
N GLN A 281 -17.09 7.10 27.76
CA GLN A 281 -16.00 7.52 28.64
C GLN A 281 -15.53 6.40 29.60
N GLY A 282 -14.56 5.62 29.13
CA GLY A 282 -13.85 4.61 29.93
C GLY A 282 -14.69 3.38 30.32
N ILE A 283 -13.99 2.32 30.72
CA ILE A 283 -14.57 1.02 31.04
C ILE A 283 -15.36 1.09 32.35
N VAL A 284 -16.52 0.40 32.39
CA VAL A 284 -17.23 0.06 33.63
C VAL A 284 -16.47 -1.10 34.27
N ALA A 285 -15.68 -0.81 35.31
CA ALA A 285 -14.81 -1.78 35.94
C ALA A 285 -15.57 -2.77 36.85
N GLU A 286 -15.16 -4.04 36.84
CA GLU A 286 -15.68 -5.11 37.69
C GLU A 286 -14.57 -5.60 38.64
N THR A 287 -14.84 -5.64 39.94
CA THR A 287 -13.87 -5.98 40.99
C THR A 287 -14.54 -6.84 42.07
N ASP A 288 -15.10 -7.98 41.66
CA ASP A 288 -15.88 -8.87 42.52
C ASP A 288 -15.00 -9.74 43.42
N GLY A 289 -13.67 -9.80 43.16
CA GLY A 289 -12.73 -10.69 43.85
C GLY A 289 -12.97 -12.17 43.53
N LEU A 290 -13.75 -12.45 42.48
CA LEU A 290 -14.26 -13.75 42.10
C LEU A 290 -14.30 -13.86 40.58
N LEU A 291 -13.89 -15.00 40.02
CA LEU A 291 -14.16 -15.25 38.60
C LEU A 291 -15.66 -15.45 38.36
N PRO A 292 -16.19 -15.09 37.18
CA PRO A 292 -17.59 -15.27 36.84
C PRO A 292 -18.07 -16.73 37.01
N ALA A 293 -19.35 -16.93 37.32
CA ALA A 293 -19.97 -18.27 37.33
C ALA A 293 -20.47 -18.68 35.93
N SER A 294 -20.66 -17.70 35.06
CA SER A 294 -20.99 -17.80 33.64
C SER A 294 -20.43 -16.58 32.92
N LEU A 295 -20.40 -16.61 31.59
CA LEU A 295 -20.11 -15.41 30.79
C LEU A 295 -21.20 -14.34 30.98
N PRO A 296 -20.91 -13.05 30.68
CA PRO A 296 -21.87 -11.94 30.83
C PRO A 296 -23.00 -11.93 29.78
N TYR A 297 -22.97 -12.87 28.83
CA TYR A 297 -23.93 -13.05 27.76
C TYR A 297 -24.32 -14.53 27.62
N ALA A 298 -25.39 -14.83 26.89
CA ALA A 298 -25.77 -16.21 26.61
C ALA A 298 -24.89 -16.79 25.48
N VAL A 299 -24.42 -18.03 25.64
CA VAL A 299 -23.82 -18.81 24.55
C VAL A 299 -24.91 -19.70 23.95
N VAL A 300 -24.98 -19.78 22.62
CA VAL A 300 -25.98 -20.56 21.88
C VAL A 300 -25.31 -21.56 20.94
N GLY A 301 -25.84 -22.79 20.89
CA GLY A 301 -25.24 -23.90 20.15
C GLY A 301 -24.05 -24.55 20.88
N SER A 302 -23.16 -25.17 20.12
CA SER A 302 -21.99 -25.90 20.64
C SER A 302 -20.72 -25.05 20.62
N THR A 303 -19.97 -25.07 21.71
CA THR A 303 -18.64 -24.46 21.82
C THR A 303 -17.54 -25.36 21.25
N ARG A 304 -16.41 -24.75 20.88
CA ARG A 304 -15.23 -25.40 20.29
C ARG A 304 -13.99 -24.82 20.95
N SER A 305 -12.94 -25.60 21.17
CA SER A 305 -11.79 -25.18 22.00
C SER A 305 -10.45 -25.51 21.36
N TYR A 306 -9.51 -24.56 21.38
CA TYR A 306 -8.23 -24.64 20.68
C TYR A 306 -7.07 -24.21 21.57
N ASN A 307 -5.90 -24.82 21.37
CA ASN A 307 -4.71 -24.54 22.20
C ASN A 307 -3.78 -23.51 21.56
N SER A 308 -3.92 -23.30 20.24
CA SER A 308 -3.28 -22.28 19.41
C SER A 308 -4.19 -21.81 18.27
N VAL A 309 -3.87 -20.67 17.66
CA VAL A 309 -4.46 -20.24 16.37
C VAL A 309 -4.21 -21.25 15.25
N ALA A 310 -3.08 -21.98 15.28
CA ALA A 310 -2.78 -23.00 14.29
C ALA A 310 -3.69 -24.23 14.39
N ASP A 311 -4.10 -24.63 15.60
CA ASP A 311 -5.07 -25.72 15.82
C ASP A 311 -6.47 -25.36 15.30
N HIS A 312 -6.84 -24.08 15.41
CA HIS A 312 -8.09 -23.54 14.85
C HIS A 312 -8.04 -23.53 13.32
N ASP A 313 -7.01 -22.92 12.73
CA ASP A 313 -6.89 -22.78 11.28
C ASP A 313 -6.73 -24.14 10.56
N ALA A 314 -6.22 -25.16 11.26
CA ALA A 314 -6.14 -26.53 10.75
C ALA A 314 -7.50 -27.22 10.50
N VAL A 315 -8.62 -26.65 10.98
CA VAL A 315 -9.98 -27.15 10.72
C VAL A 315 -10.87 -26.18 9.91
N VAL A 316 -10.26 -25.20 9.25
CA VAL A 316 -10.93 -24.35 8.24
C VAL A 316 -10.87 -25.02 6.86
N PRO A 317 -11.93 -24.99 6.03
CA PRO A 317 -13.25 -24.39 6.24
C PRO A 317 -14.31 -25.42 6.69
N THR A 318 -13.92 -26.48 7.42
CA THR A 318 -14.79 -27.65 7.66
C THR A 318 -15.54 -27.60 8.99
N THR A 319 -14.86 -27.18 10.06
CA THR A 319 -15.47 -26.92 11.38
C THR A 319 -15.57 -25.43 11.66
N GLU A 320 -14.57 -24.66 11.22
CA GLU A 320 -14.50 -23.21 11.40
C GLU A 320 -14.57 -22.49 10.04
N PRO A 321 -15.19 -21.31 9.94
CA PRO A 321 -15.52 -20.72 8.64
C PRO A 321 -14.37 -19.97 7.95
N LYS A 322 -13.43 -19.39 8.72
CA LYS A 322 -12.37 -18.46 8.26
C LYS A 322 -11.14 -18.56 9.16
N ASN A 323 -9.94 -18.41 8.61
CA ASN A 323 -8.70 -18.41 9.40
C ASN A 323 -8.63 -17.23 10.38
N TRP A 324 -8.24 -17.52 11.62
CA TRP A 324 -7.83 -16.53 12.61
C TRP A 324 -6.43 -15.99 12.32
N GLY A 325 -5.50 -16.84 11.85
CA GLY A 325 -4.16 -16.44 11.46
C GLY A 325 -4.19 -15.53 10.23
N LYS A 326 -3.67 -14.30 10.39
CA LYS A 326 -3.59 -13.30 9.31
C LYS A 326 -2.15 -13.17 8.81
N LEU A 327 -1.95 -13.28 7.51
CA LEU A 327 -0.64 -13.23 6.88
C LEU A 327 -0.36 -11.89 6.19
N VAL A 328 0.91 -11.52 6.20
CA VAL A 328 1.52 -10.71 5.13
C VAL A 328 2.10 -11.65 4.09
N LYS A 329 1.87 -11.37 2.82
CA LYS A 329 2.51 -12.00 1.65
C LYS A 329 3.33 -10.94 0.93
N PHE A 330 4.56 -11.26 0.56
CA PHE A 330 5.49 -10.32 -0.06
C PHE A 330 6.16 -10.92 -1.29
N THR A 331 6.60 -10.06 -2.20
CA THR A 331 7.27 -10.46 -3.43
C THR A 331 8.18 -9.33 -3.93
N MET A 332 9.39 -9.71 -4.34
CA MET A 332 10.39 -8.87 -4.97
C MET A 332 10.68 -9.42 -6.37
N ALA A 333 10.45 -8.62 -7.40
CA ALA A 333 10.75 -8.95 -8.80
C ALA A 333 11.86 -8.01 -9.31
N LEU A 334 13.06 -8.56 -9.49
CA LEU A 334 14.23 -7.86 -10.04
C LEU A 334 14.32 -8.13 -11.54
N SER A 335 14.40 -7.10 -12.38
CA SER A 335 14.36 -7.25 -13.84
C SER A 335 15.45 -6.48 -14.60
N SER A 336 15.83 -7.00 -15.77
CA SER A 336 16.91 -6.46 -16.62
C SER A 336 16.54 -5.19 -17.40
N ALA A 337 15.32 -4.70 -17.22
CA ALA A 337 14.74 -3.50 -17.82
C ALA A 337 13.45 -3.14 -17.06
N PRO A 338 12.99 -1.88 -17.08
CA PRO A 338 11.75 -1.50 -16.39
C PRO A 338 10.54 -2.32 -16.88
N THR A 339 9.83 -2.91 -15.94
CA THR A 339 8.64 -3.74 -16.16
C THR A 339 7.49 -3.29 -15.26
N ASN A 340 6.26 -3.67 -15.63
CA ASN A 340 5.11 -3.52 -14.73
C ASN A 340 5.35 -4.28 -13.41
N SER A 341 4.90 -3.71 -12.30
CA SER A 341 4.98 -4.37 -10.98
C SER A 341 4.13 -5.66 -10.97
N PRO A 342 4.55 -6.74 -10.31
CA PRO A 342 3.81 -8.00 -10.28
C PRO A 342 2.53 -7.82 -9.46
N THR A 343 1.35 -8.11 -10.04
CA THR A 343 0.05 -7.87 -9.39
C THR A 343 -0.38 -8.96 -8.39
N SER A 344 0.49 -9.94 -8.13
CA SER A 344 0.23 -11.09 -7.25
C SER A 344 1.57 -11.62 -6.68
N PRO A 345 1.54 -12.35 -5.55
CA PRO A 345 2.76 -12.87 -4.95
C PRO A 345 3.29 -14.09 -5.73
N CYS A 346 4.61 -14.16 -5.92
CA CYS A 346 5.27 -15.30 -6.54
C CYS A 346 5.27 -16.53 -5.62
N SER A 347 5.03 -17.72 -6.17
CA SER A 347 4.91 -18.99 -5.44
C SER A 347 6.27 -19.59 -5.01
N GLY A 348 7.20 -18.74 -4.57
CA GLY A 348 8.59 -19.06 -4.30
C GLY A 348 9.58 -18.45 -5.31
N ALA A 349 10.86 -18.83 -5.17
CA ALA A 349 11.94 -18.36 -6.03
C ALA A 349 11.75 -18.84 -7.49
N SER A 350 11.78 -17.91 -8.45
CA SER A 350 11.54 -18.20 -9.86
C SER A 350 12.28 -17.26 -10.82
N LEU A 351 12.43 -17.71 -12.07
CA LEU A 351 13.08 -16.99 -13.17
C LEU A 351 12.15 -17.04 -14.39
N SER A 352 11.93 -15.90 -15.04
CA SER A 352 11.23 -15.81 -16.33
C SER A 352 12.01 -14.95 -17.32
N ILE A 353 11.76 -15.18 -18.61
CA ILE A 353 12.30 -14.36 -19.71
C ILE A 353 11.14 -14.07 -20.66
N GLN A 354 10.81 -12.80 -20.88
CA GLN A 354 9.73 -12.35 -21.77
C GLN A 354 10.19 -11.16 -22.60
N ASN A 355 10.00 -11.22 -23.92
CA ASN A 355 10.44 -10.19 -24.88
C ASN A 355 11.93 -9.79 -24.74
N GLY A 356 12.78 -10.74 -24.31
CA GLY A 356 14.21 -10.52 -24.04
C GLY A 356 14.53 -9.99 -22.63
N ILE A 357 13.55 -9.43 -21.91
CA ILE A 357 13.70 -9.00 -20.53
C ILE A 357 13.76 -10.23 -19.62
N VAL A 358 14.75 -10.25 -18.72
CA VAL A 358 14.88 -11.25 -17.66
C VAL A 358 14.24 -10.73 -16.39
N THR A 359 13.47 -11.56 -15.69
CA THR A 359 12.90 -11.25 -14.38
C THR A 359 13.15 -12.38 -13.38
N LEU A 360 13.68 -12.02 -12.22
CA LEU A 360 13.95 -12.89 -11.07
C LEU A 360 12.95 -12.55 -9.97
N CYS A 361 12.13 -13.51 -9.55
CA CYS A 361 11.09 -13.28 -8.54
C CYS A 361 11.34 -14.09 -7.26
N ALA A 362 11.46 -13.40 -6.12
CA ALA A 362 11.56 -13.96 -4.77
C ALA A 362 10.31 -13.56 -3.95
N GLY A 363 9.90 -14.38 -2.98
CA GLY A 363 8.68 -14.09 -2.21
C GLY A 363 8.37 -15.09 -1.11
N GLY A 364 7.41 -14.76 -0.25
CA GLY A 364 7.02 -15.59 0.88
C GLY A 364 5.87 -14.97 1.70
N SER A 365 5.63 -15.52 2.89
CA SER A 365 4.63 -15.02 3.84
C SER A 365 5.08 -15.17 5.30
N VAL A 366 4.51 -14.33 6.17
CA VAL A 366 4.75 -14.27 7.63
C VAL A 366 3.44 -13.92 8.35
N LEU A 367 3.32 -14.22 9.64
CA LEU A 367 2.13 -13.86 10.44
C LEU A 367 2.19 -12.40 10.88
N LEU A 368 1.03 -11.73 10.98
CA LEU A 368 0.96 -10.37 11.56
C LEU A 368 1.40 -10.35 13.03
N THR A 369 1.11 -11.41 13.79
CA THR A 369 1.55 -11.54 15.19
C THR A 369 3.08 -11.57 15.33
N ASP A 370 3.81 -12.07 14.33
CA ASP A 370 5.27 -11.91 14.29
C ASP A 370 5.64 -10.42 14.13
N LEU A 371 5.00 -9.74 13.17
CA LEU A 371 5.34 -8.36 12.79
C LEU A 371 4.95 -7.32 13.84
N ALA A 372 4.03 -7.65 14.75
CA ALA A 372 3.73 -6.87 15.93
C ALA A 372 4.95 -6.70 16.88
N THR A 373 5.98 -7.55 16.76
CA THR A 373 7.25 -7.47 17.52
C THR A 373 8.53 -7.48 16.68
N GLN A 374 8.46 -7.84 15.38
CA GLN A 374 9.63 -8.02 14.52
C GLN A 374 9.50 -7.23 13.20
N ARG A 375 10.61 -6.67 12.70
CA ARG A 375 10.64 -6.07 11.34
C ARG A 375 10.66 -7.14 10.24
N LEU A 376 10.02 -6.85 9.11
CA LEU A 376 10.20 -7.57 7.84
C LEU A 376 10.96 -6.67 6.85
N THR A 377 12.24 -6.94 6.65
CA THR A 377 13.11 -6.23 5.72
C THR A 377 13.33 -7.02 4.43
N MET A 378 13.68 -6.32 3.36
CA MET A 378 13.81 -6.81 1.99
C MET A 378 14.93 -6.05 1.27
N THR A 379 15.86 -6.74 0.63
CA THR A 379 17.02 -6.11 -0.03
C THR A 379 17.68 -6.99 -1.10
N LEU A 380 18.56 -6.39 -1.91
CA LEU A 380 19.54 -7.10 -2.73
C LEU A 380 20.93 -6.95 -2.11
N GLU A 381 21.43 -8.01 -1.49
CA GLU A 381 22.75 -8.04 -0.85
C GLU A 381 23.78 -8.81 -1.68
N ILE A 382 25.07 -8.58 -1.42
CA ILE A 382 26.18 -9.29 -2.08
C ILE A 382 27.03 -9.91 -0.98
N ILE A 383 26.94 -11.23 -0.83
CA ILE A 383 27.64 -11.98 0.22
C ILE A 383 28.64 -12.91 -0.45
N ASN A 384 29.93 -12.78 -0.11
CA ASN A 384 31.03 -13.56 -0.69
C ASN A 384 31.04 -13.53 -2.24
N GLY A 385 30.69 -12.38 -2.81
CA GLY A 385 30.56 -12.18 -4.26
C GLY A 385 29.31 -12.79 -4.91
N GLN A 386 28.46 -13.50 -4.16
CA GLN A 386 27.18 -14.00 -4.63
C GLN A 386 26.11 -12.92 -4.47
N THR A 387 25.36 -12.60 -5.53
CA THR A 387 24.20 -11.69 -5.45
C THR A 387 23.01 -12.45 -4.86
N GLN A 388 22.41 -11.91 -3.79
CA GLN A 388 21.28 -12.53 -3.09
C GLN A 388 20.09 -11.57 -2.95
N LEU A 389 18.93 -12.00 -3.44
CA LEU A 389 17.64 -11.32 -3.22
C LEU A 389 16.96 -11.98 -2.01
N VAL A 390 16.83 -11.22 -0.91
CA VAL A 390 16.45 -11.76 0.40
C VAL A 390 15.35 -10.94 1.08
N ALA A 391 14.58 -11.61 1.93
CA ALA A 391 13.74 -11.00 2.94
C ALA A 391 14.12 -11.55 4.33
N ARG A 392 14.02 -10.73 5.38
CA ARG A 392 14.42 -11.07 6.75
C ARG A 392 13.33 -10.66 7.75
N LYS A 393 12.83 -11.61 8.54
CA LYS A 393 11.93 -11.42 9.69
C LYS A 393 12.77 -11.40 10.96
N GLY A 394 12.90 -10.24 11.62
CA GLY A 394 13.77 -10.07 12.78
C GLY A 394 15.23 -10.49 12.50
N GLY A 395 15.77 -10.12 11.33
CA GLY A 395 17.10 -10.53 10.84
C GLY A 395 17.18 -11.97 10.27
N THR A 396 16.26 -12.86 10.66
CA THR A 396 16.20 -14.25 10.18
C THR A 396 15.63 -14.31 8.76
N GLN A 397 16.34 -14.97 7.84
CA GLN A 397 15.91 -15.06 6.44
C GLN A 397 14.59 -15.84 6.27
N VAL A 398 13.67 -15.31 5.47
CA VAL A 398 12.32 -15.86 5.23
C VAL A 398 11.92 -15.81 3.76
N GLY A 399 11.01 -16.70 3.36
CA GLY A 399 10.57 -16.84 1.96
C GLY A 399 11.59 -17.55 1.07
N GLY A 400 11.30 -17.64 -0.23
CA GLY A 400 12.22 -18.15 -1.22
C GLY A 400 13.23 -17.08 -1.64
N SER A 401 14.50 -17.27 -1.30
CA SER A 401 15.62 -16.42 -1.73
C SER A 401 16.21 -16.86 -3.07
N ILE A 402 16.67 -15.90 -3.87
CA ILE A 402 17.46 -16.17 -5.08
C ILE A 402 18.93 -15.84 -4.79
N THR A 403 19.81 -16.83 -4.95
CA THR A 403 21.28 -16.68 -4.85
C THR A 403 21.91 -16.97 -6.20
N LEU A 404 22.75 -16.06 -6.70
CA LEU A 404 23.41 -16.17 -8.00
C LEU A 404 24.94 -16.15 -7.87
N GLY A 405 25.60 -16.89 -8.75
CA GLY A 405 27.04 -17.04 -8.80
C GLY A 405 27.76 -15.72 -9.06
N SER A 406 28.99 -15.62 -8.55
CA SER A 406 29.90 -14.46 -8.64
C SER A 406 30.49 -14.21 -10.04
N SER A 407 29.63 -14.29 -11.06
CA SER A 407 29.82 -14.00 -12.49
C SER A 407 28.58 -14.39 -13.34
N SER A 408 27.47 -14.83 -12.73
CA SER A 408 26.31 -15.38 -13.43
C SER A 408 25.55 -14.32 -14.21
N SER A 409 25.78 -14.26 -15.53
CA SER A 409 24.88 -13.59 -16.46
C SER A 409 23.72 -14.51 -16.87
N ILE A 410 22.54 -13.93 -17.01
CA ILE A 410 21.30 -14.58 -17.46
C ILE A 410 20.85 -13.82 -18.71
N ASN A 411 20.78 -14.50 -19.85
CA ASN A 411 20.51 -13.87 -21.16
C ASN A 411 21.40 -12.64 -21.48
N GLY A 412 22.64 -12.62 -20.96
CA GLY A 412 23.58 -11.49 -21.13
C GLY A 412 23.47 -10.37 -20.09
N TRP A 413 22.45 -10.36 -19.24
CA TRP A 413 22.32 -9.43 -18.11
C TRP A 413 22.93 -10.04 -16.83
N THR A 414 23.70 -9.24 -16.07
CA THR A 414 24.26 -9.64 -14.78
C THR A 414 23.61 -8.79 -13.68
N PRO A 415 22.82 -9.37 -12.77
CA PRO A 415 22.11 -8.63 -11.72
C PRO A 415 23.03 -7.79 -10.83
N SER A 416 22.69 -6.52 -10.70
CA SER A 416 23.54 -5.46 -10.17
C SER A 416 22.74 -4.46 -9.31
N LYS A 417 23.43 -3.73 -8.43
CA LYS A 417 22.82 -2.62 -7.67
C LYS A 417 22.58 -1.44 -8.63
N GLY A 418 21.34 -1.02 -8.80
CA GLY A 418 20.90 -0.08 -9.86
C GLY A 418 19.88 -0.65 -10.86
N ASP A 419 19.72 -1.97 -10.94
CA ASP A 419 18.68 -2.61 -11.76
C ASP A 419 17.25 -2.33 -11.24
N PRO A 420 16.23 -2.24 -12.12
CA PRO A 420 14.82 -2.13 -11.74
C PRO A 420 14.35 -3.24 -10.79
N LEU A 421 13.69 -2.83 -9.70
CA LEU A 421 13.06 -3.70 -8.72
C LEU A 421 11.59 -3.33 -8.58
N ALA A 422 10.69 -4.31 -8.65
CA ALA A 422 9.29 -4.13 -8.30
C ALA A 422 8.95 -4.93 -7.05
N ILE A 423 8.14 -4.35 -6.17
CA ILE A 423 7.74 -4.95 -4.90
C ILE A 423 6.22 -5.01 -4.85
N TYR A 424 5.70 -6.21 -4.62
CA TYR A 424 4.31 -6.47 -4.31
C TYR A 424 4.20 -6.91 -2.86
N VAL A 425 3.25 -6.33 -2.13
CA VAL A 425 2.88 -6.78 -0.79
C VAL A 425 1.36 -6.91 -0.70
N SER A 426 0.91 -7.90 0.05
CA SER A 426 -0.49 -8.03 0.43
C SER A 426 -0.67 -8.54 1.86
N LEU A 427 -1.85 -8.24 2.40
CA LEU A 427 -2.26 -8.34 3.79
C LEU A 427 -3.65 -8.98 3.81
N ASP A 428 -3.80 -10.03 4.62
CA ASP A 428 -5.11 -10.61 4.91
C ASP A 428 -5.91 -9.63 5.79
N GLY A 429 -6.82 -8.89 5.16
CA GLY A 429 -7.62 -7.83 5.78
C GLY A 429 -8.86 -8.39 6.49
N VAL A 430 -10.03 -7.89 6.12
CA VAL A 430 -11.33 -8.36 6.61
C VAL A 430 -11.73 -9.65 5.88
N PRO A 431 -11.96 -10.78 6.56
CA PRO A 431 -12.60 -11.93 5.93
C PRO A 431 -14.08 -11.64 5.65
N ALA A 432 -14.66 -12.27 4.64
CA ALA A 432 -16.10 -12.12 4.42
C ALA A 432 -16.89 -12.69 5.61
N ALA A 433 -17.96 -12.02 6.03
CA ALA A 433 -18.85 -12.46 7.11
C ALA A 433 -19.64 -13.77 6.83
N THR A 434 -19.35 -14.44 5.70
CA THR A 434 -19.89 -15.74 5.31
C THR A 434 -18.79 -16.63 4.73
N THR A 435 -18.89 -17.95 4.95
CA THR A 435 -17.91 -18.96 4.51
C THR A 435 -17.63 -18.91 3.01
N SER A 436 -18.67 -18.66 2.19
CA SER A 436 -18.58 -18.62 0.72
C SER A 436 -18.23 -17.24 0.15
N GLY A 437 -18.19 -16.18 0.97
CA GLY A 437 -17.76 -14.85 0.54
C GLY A 437 -16.23 -14.78 0.34
N VAL A 438 -15.81 -13.91 -0.58
CA VAL A 438 -14.39 -13.65 -0.88
C VAL A 438 -13.80 -12.72 0.18
N ASP A 439 -12.69 -13.12 0.81
CA ASP A 439 -12.01 -12.32 1.83
C ASP A 439 -11.30 -11.10 1.22
N GLN A 440 -11.35 -9.97 1.92
CA GLN A 440 -10.69 -8.74 1.50
C GLN A 440 -9.17 -8.87 1.69
N VAL A 441 -8.45 -8.95 0.58
CA VAL A 441 -6.99 -8.85 0.55
C VAL A 441 -6.61 -7.39 0.27
N ILE A 442 -5.94 -6.76 1.23
CA ILE A 442 -5.34 -5.44 1.05
C ILE A 442 -4.02 -5.66 0.30
N SER A 443 -3.74 -4.90 -0.76
CA SER A 443 -2.49 -5.08 -1.52
C SER A 443 -1.98 -3.78 -2.11
N ALA A 444 -0.66 -3.69 -2.29
CA ALA A 444 -0.01 -2.49 -2.80
C ALA A 444 1.22 -2.84 -3.66
N ASN A 445 1.47 -1.97 -4.64
CA ASN A 445 2.57 -2.09 -5.61
C ASN A 445 3.53 -0.92 -5.46
N TYR A 446 4.82 -1.23 -5.49
CA TYR A 446 5.91 -0.28 -5.36
C TYR A 446 6.96 -0.56 -6.43
N ASN A 447 7.52 0.51 -6.97
CA ASN A 447 8.72 0.45 -7.81
C ASN A 447 9.90 0.92 -6.96
N GLY A 448 11.06 0.33 -7.20
CA GLY A 448 12.29 0.57 -6.47
C GLY A 448 13.50 0.18 -7.31
N VAL A 449 14.66 0.12 -6.66
CA VAL A 449 15.94 -0.11 -7.32
C VAL A 449 16.77 -1.10 -6.50
N ALA A 450 17.42 -2.01 -7.22
CA ALA A 450 18.34 -3.00 -6.67
C ALA A 450 19.42 -2.37 -5.78
N GLY A 451 19.66 -2.99 -4.63
CA GLY A 451 20.55 -2.50 -3.58
C GLY A 451 19.86 -1.59 -2.55
N GLY A 452 18.64 -1.11 -2.82
CA GLY A 452 17.82 -0.40 -1.85
C GLY A 452 17.47 -1.28 -0.64
N TYR A 453 17.10 -0.63 0.46
CA TYR A 453 16.61 -1.28 1.67
C TYR A 453 15.12 -0.99 1.83
N TYR A 454 14.31 -2.03 1.94
CA TYR A 454 12.86 -1.94 1.99
C TYR A 454 12.36 -2.64 3.25
N LEU A 455 11.36 -2.06 3.90
CA LEU A 455 10.67 -2.62 5.04
C LEU A 455 9.18 -2.68 4.75
N VAL A 456 8.58 -3.85 4.90
CA VAL A 456 7.11 -3.97 4.84
C VAL A 456 6.54 -3.42 6.13
N ALA A 457 5.80 -2.33 6.02
CA ALA A 457 5.14 -1.70 7.15
C ALA A 457 3.72 -2.26 7.28
N THR A 458 3.33 -2.66 8.49
CA THR A 458 1.96 -3.06 8.82
C THR A 458 1.48 -2.40 10.10
N GLY A 459 0.19 -2.07 10.15
CA GLY A 459 -0.44 -1.45 11.31
C GLY A 459 -1.96 -1.48 11.30
N GLY A 460 -2.54 -0.68 12.18
CA GLY A 460 -3.99 -0.50 12.35
C GLY A 460 -4.34 -0.42 13.83
N GLU A 461 -5.45 -1.06 14.23
CA GLU A 461 -5.90 -1.20 15.62
C GLU A 461 -4.82 -1.68 16.61
N THR A 462 -3.85 -2.47 16.13
CA THR A 462 -2.75 -3.03 16.93
C THR A 462 -1.59 -2.05 17.16
N SER A 463 -1.55 -0.93 16.42
CA SER A 463 -0.43 0.01 16.44
C SER A 463 -0.38 0.84 17.72
N ASN A 464 0.80 0.89 18.35
CA ASN A 464 0.97 1.55 19.65
C ASN A 464 2.42 1.94 19.95
N TRP A 465 2.60 2.89 20.87
CA TRP A 465 3.90 3.45 21.25
C TRP A 465 4.90 2.46 21.84
N SER A 466 4.47 1.32 22.39
CA SER A 466 5.42 0.30 22.88
C SER A 466 6.25 -0.29 21.73
N GLN A 467 5.69 -0.38 20.52
CA GLN A 467 6.41 -0.83 19.32
C GLN A 467 7.49 0.17 18.93
N VAL A 468 7.16 1.47 18.95
CA VAL A 468 8.08 2.57 18.68
C VAL A 468 9.25 2.54 19.68
N HIS A 469 8.96 2.40 20.97
CA HIS A 469 9.98 2.32 22.01
C HIS A 469 10.87 1.07 21.86
N ARG A 470 10.31 -0.11 21.57
CA ARG A 470 11.11 -1.32 21.29
C ARG A 470 11.98 -1.16 20.05
N ALA A 471 11.44 -0.63 18.95
CA ALA A 471 12.19 -0.39 17.72
C ALA A 471 13.34 0.61 17.94
N ALA A 472 13.09 1.71 18.67
CA ALA A 472 14.11 2.71 18.99
C ALA A 472 15.20 2.17 19.92
N GLN A 473 14.84 1.34 20.91
CA GLN A 473 15.80 0.64 21.78
C GLN A 473 16.67 -0.36 21.00
N GLN A 474 16.07 -1.14 20.08
CA GLN A 474 16.81 -2.04 19.19
C GLN A 474 17.78 -1.26 18.28
N LEU A 475 17.36 -0.12 17.71
CA LEU A 475 18.22 0.74 16.90
C LEU A 475 19.34 1.40 17.72
N LEU A 476 19.07 1.82 18.96
CA LEU A 476 20.08 2.39 19.86
C LEU A 476 21.14 1.33 20.24
N ALA A 477 20.72 0.10 20.53
CA ALA A 477 21.64 -1.02 20.74
C ALA A 477 22.46 -1.36 19.48
N ALA A 478 21.82 -1.34 18.30
CA ALA A 478 22.50 -1.54 17.02
C ALA A 478 23.57 -0.47 16.74
N ASN A 479 23.30 0.80 17.06
CA ASN A 479 24.30 1.89 16.95
C ASN A 479 25.51 1.70 17.86
N GLN A 480 25.34 1.05 19.02
CA GLN A 480 26.45 0.70 19.91
C GLN A 480 27.25 -0.51 19.39
N GLN A 481 26.56 -1.51 18.82
CA GLN A 481 27.16 -2.72 18.26
C GLN A 481 27.90 -2.47 16.93
N TYR A 482 27.36 -1.58 16.09
CA TYR A 482 27.84 -1.28 14.74
C TYR A 482 28.18 0.22 14.62
N SER A 483 29.20 0.67 15.37
CA SER A 483 29.62 2.07 15.37
C SER A 483 29.98 2.55 13.96
N VAL A 484 29.32 3.61 13.49
CA VAL A 484 29.56 4.18 12.16
C VAL A 484 30.69 5.21 12.23
N VAL A 485 31.65 5.10 11.32
CA VAL A 485 32.81 5.99 11.19
C VAL A 485 32.78 6.68 9.82
N LEU A 486 32.93 8.00 9.83
CA LEU A 486 33.00 8.87 8.65
C LEU A 486 34.38 9.52 8.55
N THR A 487 34.89 9.77 7.34
CA THR A 487 36.29 10.21 7.13
C THR A 487 36.40 11.35 6.10
N PRO A 488 37.01 12.50 6.43
CA PRO A 488 37.16 13.62 5.48
C PRO A 488 38.04 13.30 4.27
N GLY A 489 38.97 12.35 4.42
CA GLY A 489 40.04 12.08 3.44
C GLY A 489 39.66 11.23 2.23
N ASN A 490 38.42 10.73 2.16
CA ASN A 490 37.89 10.05 0.97
C ASN A 490 36.96 11.04 0.24
N PRO A 491 37.22 11.41 -1.03
CA PRO A 491 36.28 12.20 -1.80
C PRO A 491 34.94 11.45 -1.90
N GLY A 492 33.86 12.16 -1.65
CA GLY A 492 32.51 11.64 -1.79
C GLY A 492 32.14 11.33 -3.23
N MET A 493 30.91 10.87 -3.44
CA MET A 493 30.36 10.72 -4.78
C MET A 493 30.51 12.03 -5.57
N ASN A 494 30.99 11.90 -6.81
CA ASN A 494 31.35 12.99 -7.73
C ASN A 494 32.50 13.91 -7.27
N GLY A 495 33.31 13.53 -6.29
CA GLY A 495 34.47 14.33 -5.85
C GLY A 495 34.13 15.49 -4.90
N GLN A 496 32.90 15.55 -4.39
CA GLN A 496 32.52 16.46 -3.31
C GLN A 496 33.26 16.12 -2.02
N ALA A 497 33.53 17.12 -1.18
CA ALA A 497 34.10 16.88 0.14
C ALA A 497 33.07 16.21 1.07
N CYS A 498 33.49 15.18 1.80
CA CYS A 498 32.74 14.65 2.94
C CYS A 498 32.69 15.71 4.05
N ASP A 499 31.49 16.04 4.52
CA ASP A 499 31.26 16.82 5.73
C ASP A 499 30.94 15.86 6.89
N PRO A 500 31.88 15.63 7.83
CA PRO A 500 31.65 14.71 8.95
C PRO A 500 30.63 15.22 9.98
N SER A 501 30.21 16.49 9.91
CA SER A 501 29.25 17.08 10.85
C SER A 501 27.79 16.84 10.46
N THR A 502 27.52 16.68 9.16
CA THR A 502 26.19 16.31 8.61
C THR A 502 26.16 14.88 8.04
N GLY A 503 27.32 14.28 7.78
CA GLY A 503 27.48 13.02 7.05
C GLY A 503 27.37 13.16 5.52
N LEU A 504 27.18 14.38 5.03
CA LEU A 504 26.93 14.67 3.63
C LEU A 504 28.17 14.37 2.76
N ASN A 505 27.95 13.67 1.64
CA ASN A 505 28.99 13.12 0.75
C ASN A 505 29.96 12.11 1.40
N CYS A 506 29.77 11.68 2.64
CA CYS A 506 30.67 10.74 3.31
C CYS A 506 30.38 9.28 2.93
N VAL A 507 31.42 8.44 2.90
CA VAL A 507 31.26 6.97 2.83
C VAL A 507 31.23 6.41 4.26
N PRO A 508 30.17 5.69 4.67
CA PRO A 508 30.06 5.09 6.00
C PRO A 508 30.86 3.79 6.12
N TYR A 509 31.64 3.66 7.20
CA TYR A 509 32.35 2.44 7.59
C TYR A 509 31.87 1.92 8.95
N VAL A 510 31.91 0.61 9.17
CA VAL A 510 31.58 -0.02 10.45
C VAL A 510 32.87 -0.26 11.24
N GLY A 511 32.98 0.35 12.43
CA GLY A 511 34.08 0.19 13.38
C GLY A 511 35.41 0.84 12.98
N SER A 512 35.89 0.61 11.76
CA SER A 512 37.15 1.19 11.26
C SER A 512 37.19 1.34 9.74
N VAL A 513 37.96 2.33 9.28
CA VAL A 513 38.09 2.76 7.89
C VAL A 513 39.01 1.82 7.12
N ALA A 514 38.49 0.66 6.73
CA ALA A 514 39.20 -0.35 5.94
C ALA A 514 38.32 -0.83 4.77
N ALA A 515 38.96 -1.24 3.67
CA ALA A 515 38.26 -1.80 2.51
C ALA A 515 37.51 -3.09 2.92
N GLY A 516 36.22 -3.16 2.61
CA GLY A 516 35.31 -4.24 3.06
C GLY A 516 34.53 -3.92 4.34
N ASN A 517 34.91 -2.88 5.09
CA ASN A 517 34.15 -2.40 6.24
C ASN A 517 33.09 -1.34 5.87
N GLU A 518 32.90 -1.02 4.58
CA GLU A 518 31.85 -0.09 4.15
C GLU A 518 30.48 -0.63 4.62
N LEU A 519 29.64 0.23 5.19
CA LEU A 519 28.33 -0.18 5.72
C LEU A 519 27.49 -0.91 4.66
N VAL A 520 27.52 -0.44 3.41
CA VAL A 520 26.82 -1.02 2.24
C VAL A 520 27.31 -2.42 1.81
N ASN A 521 28.39 -2.91 2.42
CA ASN A 521 28.96 -4.25 2.26
C ASN A 521 28.76 -5.15 3.50
N ASN A 522 28.28 -4.60 4.62
CA ASN A 522 28.01 -5.32 5.86
C ASN A 522 26.49 -5.53 6.06
N SER A 523 25.95 -6.64 5.55
CA SER A 523 24.51 -6.94 5.62
C SER A 523 23.91 -6.90 7.03
N ALA A 524 24.66 -7.36 8.03
CA ALA A 524 24.17 -7.42 9.40
C ALA A 524 24.04 -6.02 10.02
N ALA A 525 25.00 -5.13 9.74
CA ALA A 525 24.91 -3.72 10.10
C ALA A 525 23.81 -2.99 9.31
N MET A 526 23.64 -3.28 8.01
CA MET A 526 22.56 -2.72 7.19
C MET A 526 21.16 -3.08 7.72
N ASP A 527 20.90 -4.35 8.04
CA ASP A 527 19.60 -4.74 8.62
C ASP A 527 19.36 -4.10 9.99
N SER A 528 20.42 -3.99 10.80
CA SER A 528 20.31 -3.51 12.19
C SER A 528 20.23 -1.98 12.30
N LEU A 529 20.94 -1.25 11.44
CA LEU A 529 20.96 0.22 11.43
C LEU A 529 19.93 0.78 10.45
N THR A 530 20.05 0.48 9.16
CA THR A 530 19.12 0.97 8.13
C THR A 530 17.75 0.33 8.30
N GLY A 531 17.67 -1.01 8.33
CA GLY A 531 16.42 -1.72 8.62
C GLY A 531 15.82 -1.39 9.99
N GLY A 532 16.65 -1.03 10.97
CA GLY A 532 16.23 -0.49 12.26
C GLY A 532 15.56 0.90 12.14
N LEU A 533 16.19 1.85 11.45
CA LEU A 533 15.65 3.20 11.23
C LEU A 533 14.31 3.16 10.47
N LEU A 534 14.21 2.34 9.42
CA LEU A 534 12.96 2.15 8.68
C LEU A 534 11.85 1.55 9.58
N TYR A 535 12.21 0.72 10.57
CA TYR A 535 11.25 0.13 11.51
C TYR A 535 10.76 1.12 12.56
N VAL A 536 11.64 2.01 13.06
CA VAL A 536 11.24 3.12 13.93
C VAL A 536 10.28 4.05 13.18
N ALA A 537 10.60 4.44 11.94
CA ALA A 537 9.72 5.28 11.12
C ALA A 537 8.36 4.62 10.84
N ALA A 538 8.34 3.34 10.46
CA ALA A 538 7.09 2.61 10.22
C ALA A 538 6.21 2.47 11.47
N THR A 539 6.81 2.19 12.63
CA THR A 539 6.06 2.05 13.89
C THR A 539 5.58 3.40 14.43
N GLN A 540 6.40 4.46 14.35
CA GLN A 540 6.02 5.82 14.75
C GLN A 540 4.86 6.36 13.89
N TYR A 541 4.97 6.20 12.56
CA TYR A 541 3.93 6.60 11.62
C TYR A 541 2.58 5.95 11.95
N TYR A 542 2.53 4.63 12.13
CA TYR A 542 1.27 3.93 12.41
C TYR A 542 0.76 4.08 13.85
N ALA A 543 1.64 4.26 14.84
CA ALA A 543 1.22 4.59 16.20
C ALA A 543 0.49 5.95 16.22
N LYS A 544 1.08 6.97 15.58
CA LYS A 544 0.44 8.27 15.38
C LYS A 544 -0.85 8.16 14.58
N LEU A 545 -0.84 7.52 13.40
CA LEU A 545 -2.03 7.42 12.54
C LEU A 545 -3.24 6.81 13.27
N LYS A 546 -3.02 5.78 14.10
CA LYS A 546 -4.08 5.18 14.93
C LYS A 546 -4.53 6.10 16.08
N ASP A 547 -3.64 6.86 16.69
CA ASP A 547 -3.99 7.80 17.77
C ASP A 547 -4.74 9.01 17.21
N ASP A 548 -4.28 9.55 16.08
CA ASP A 548 -4.94 10.63 15.34
C ASP A 548 -6.34 10.22 14.85
N PHE A 549 -6.48 9.01 14.27
CA PHE A 549 -7.78 8.46 13.86
C PHE A 549 -8.72 8.30 15.06
N GLY A 550 -8.23 7.82 16.20
CA GLY A 550 -9.03 7.71 17.42
C GLY A 550 -9.49 9.08 17.96
N ALA A 551 -8.60 10.07 17.96
CA ALA A 551 -8.90 11.42 18.43
C ALA A 551 -9.91 12.14 17.52
N ILE A 552 -9.78 12.02 16.18
CA ILE A 552 -10.74 12.63 15.26
C ILE A 552 -12.08 11.88 15.23
N ASP A 553 -12.12 10.56 15.39
CA ASP A 553 -13.37 9.80 15.60
C ASP A 553 -14.11 10.28 16.85
N GLN A 554 -13.39 10.44 17.97
CA GLN A 554 -13.93 10.95 19.23
C GLN A 554 -14.47 12.38 19.12
N ILE A 555 -13.71 13.30 18.53
CA ILE A 555 -14.09 14.72 18.34
C ILE A 555 -15.30 14.83 17.40
N ASN A 556 -15.30 14.09 16.29
CA ASN A 556 -16.37 14.19 15.30
C ASN A 556 -17.56 13.27 15.56
N LYS A 557 -17.53 12.40 16.57
CA LYS A 557 -18.60 11.39 16.83
C LYS A 557 -18.80 10.47 15.63
N VAL A 558 -17.69 9.92 15.16
CA VAL A 558 -17.60 8.98 14.03
C VAL A 558 -16.88 7.71 14.49
N LYS A 559 -17.11 6.59 13.80
CA LYS A 559 -16.32 5.35 13.91
C LYS A 559 -15.70 5.05 12.55
N THR A 560 -14.38 4.86 12.50
CA THR A 560 -13.59 4.63 11.29
C THR A 560 -12.84 3.29 11.37
N PRO A 561 -13.50 2.14 11.16
CA PRO A 561 -12.92 0.84 11.47
C PRO A 561 -11.84 0.43 10.47
N ILE A 562 -10.66 0.09 10.97
CA ILE A 562 -9.48 -0.17 10.15
C ILE A 562 -9.46 -1.64 9.70
N ALA A 563 -9.76 -1.89 8.42
CA ALA A 563 -9.59 -3.22 7.81
C ALA A 563 -8.13 -3.69 7.91
N GLY A 564 -7.18 -2.76 7.73
CA GLY A 564 -5.75 -2.94 7.96
C GLY A 564 -4.93 -1.82 7.31
N PHE A 565 -3.72 -1.59 7.80
CA PHE A 565 -2.74 -0.72 7.14
C PHE A 565 -1.57 -1.54 6.61
N LEU A 566 -1.21 -1.31 5.34
CA LEU A 566 -0.06 -1.90 4.66
C LEU A 566 0.71 -0.82 3.88
N GLY A 567 2.03 -0.81 4.01
CA GLY A 567 2.91 0.18 3.39
C GLY A 567 4.30 -0.38 3.09
N VAL A 568 5.13 0.45 2.46
CA VAL A 568 6.58 0.23 2.40
C VAL A 568 7.29 1.47 2.91
N VAL A 569 8.22 1.27 3.84
CA VAL A 569 9.18 2.28 4.28
C VAL A 569 10.54 1.87 3.73
N SER A 570 11.30 2.77 3.11
CA SER A 570 12.53 2.40 2.39
C SER A 570 13.61 3.46 2.39
N SER A 571 14.83 3.02 2.05
CA SER A 571 15.96 3.87 1.72
C SER A 571 16.47 3.49 0.32
N THR A 572 16.45 4.42 -0.63
CA THR A 572 16.93 4.17 -1.99
C THR A 572 18.45 3.99 -2.04
N TYR A 573 18.92 3.07 -2.87
CA TYR A 573 20.35 2.92 -3.17
C TYR A 573 20.84 3.86 -4.28
N GLN A 574 19.93 4.28 -5.16
CA GLN A 574 20.32 4.96 -6.39
C GLN A 574 20.44 6.46 -6.16
N PRO A 575 21.53 7.09 -6.63
CA PRO A 575 21.56 8.53 -6.78
C PRO A 575 20.46 9.01 -7.73
N GLU A 576 19.56 9.88 -7.27
CA GLU A 576 18.75 10.71 -8.18
C GLU A 576 19.67 11.71 -8.90
N TYR A 577 19.37 12.02 -10.17
CA TYR A 577 20.24 12.83 -11.05
C TYR A 577 19.56 14.13 -11.49
N ILE A 578 19.52 15.14 -10.63
CA ILE A 578 19.07 16.47 -11.01
C ILE A 578 20.21 17.19 -11.77
N ASN A 579 19.93 17.62 -12.99
CA ASN A 579 20.89 18.29 -13.89
C ASN A 579 22.25 17.56 -14.05
N GLY A 580 22.24 16.22 -14.06
CA GLY A 580 23.42 15.39 -14.35
C GLY A 580 24.40 15.19 -13.19
N THR A 581 24.03 15.53 -11.95
CA THR A 581 24.86 15.29 -10.76
C THR A 581 24.27 14.13 -9.93
N ALA A 582 25.10 13.14 -9.54
CA ALA A 582 24.66 11.96 -8.80
C ALA A 582 24.49 12.21 -7.29
N PHE A 583 23.40 11.76 -6.69
CA PHE A 583 23.06 12.02 -5.28
C PHE A 583 23.28 10.86 -4.27
N ALA A 584 24.54 10.67 -3.83
CA ALA A 584 24.97 10.11 -2.52
C ALA A 584 24.54 8.68 -2.06
N ILE A 585 25.33 8.12 -1.11
CA ILE A 585 25.02 6.90 -0.31
C ILE A 585 25.18 7.26 1.19
N LEU A 586 24.12 7.82 1.78
CA LEU A 586 23.81 8.01 3.22
C LEU A 586 22.49 8.78 3.28
N PRO A 587 21.67 8.67 4.36
CA PRO A 587 20.20 8.57 4.29
C PRO A 587 19.53 9.66 3.45
N SER A 588 19.38 9.38 2.16
CA SER A 588 18.75 10.20 1.14
C SER A 588 17.82 9.30 0.33
N GLY A 589 16.67 9.84 -0.09
CA GLY A 589 15.56 8.99 -0.50
C GLY A 589 15.15 8.02 0.61
N LEU A 590 15.09 8.53 1.86
CA LEU A 590 14.26 7.93 2.90
C LEU A 590 12.80 8.18 2.53
N LEU A 591 12.03 7.10 2.39
CA LEU A 591 10.66 7.10 1.88
C LEU A 591 9.71 6.43 2.87
N ILE A 592 8.57 7.09 3.13
CA ILE A 592 7.34 6.47 3.63
C ILE A 592 6.36 6.44 2.45
N ASP A 593 5.73 5.29 2.16
CA ASP A 593 4.74 5.16 1.07
C ASP A 593 3.64 4.18 1.49
N MET A 594 2.43 4.71 1.75
CA MET A 594 1.41 4.04 2.58
C MET A 594 0.12 3.67 1.82
N LYS A 595 0.29 3.14 0.60
CA LYS A 595 -0.79 2.86 -0.36
C LYS A 595 -1.88 1.89 0.10
N GLY A 596 -1.59 1.03 1.08
CA GLY A 596 -2.50 -0.01 1.58
C GLY A 596 -3.25 0.36 2.85
N ILE A 597 -3.48 1.65 3.12
CA ILE A 597 -4.36 2.09 4.21
C ILE A 597 -5.81 1.83 3.81
N THR A 598 -6.47 0.88 4.47
CA THR A 598 -7.84 0.47 4.17
C THR A 598 -8.73 0.53 5.41
N ILE A 599 -9.82 1.28 5.29
CA ILE A 599 -10.91 1.40 6.28
C ILE A 599 -12.21 0.85 5.67
N THR A 600 -13.17 0.46 6.50
CA THR A 600 -14.46 -0.08 6.01
C THR A 600 -15.55 0.98 5.88
N GLY A 601 -15.32 2.17 6.43
CA GLY A 601 -16.18 3.35 6.29
C GLY A 601 -15.87 4.40 7.37
N THR A 602 -16.58 5.52 7.35
CA THR A 602 -16.51 6.59 8.36
C THR A 602 -17.92 6.87 8.88
N TRP A 603 -18.35 6.14 9.91
CA TRP A 603 -19.77 6.01 10.29
C TRP A 603 -20.18 6.96 11.42
N ARG A 604 -21.26 7.73 11.26
CA ARG A 604 -21.88 8.51 12.36
C ARG A 604 -22.31 7.59 13.51
N ILE A 605 -21.79 7.77 14.73
CA ILE A 605 -22.11 6.87 15.86
C ILE A 605 -23.59 6.91 16.29
N ASN A 606 -24.27 8.01 15.96
CA ASN A 606 -25.64 8.33 16.37
C ASN A 606 -26.71 8.09 15.27
N ALA A 607 -26.37 7.32 14.22
CA ALA A 607 -27.29 6.99 13.14
C ALA A 607 -27.00 5.60 12.53
N PRO A 608 -27.97 4.95 11.87
CA PRO A 608 -27.72 3.84 10.96
C PRO A 608 -26.68 4.23 9.90
N SER A 609 -25.83 3.27 9.49
CA SER A 609 -24.65 3.38 8.61
C SER A 609 -24.62 4.57 7.63
N THR A 610 -24.29 5.75 8.16
CA THR A 610 -24.24 7.03 7.44
C THR A 610 -22.78 7.47 7.33
N VAL A 611 -22.28 7.58 6.10
CA VAL A 611 -20.88 7.89 5.80
C VAL A 611 -20.58 9.38 6.04
N SER A 612 -19.35 9.64 6.47
CA SER A 612 -18.83 10.96 6.81
C SER A 612 -17.71 11.35 5.84
N ASN A 613 -18.06 12.06 4.77
CA ASN A 613 -17.12 12.52 3.74
C ASN A 613 -16.07 13.50 4.31
N SER A 614 -16.44 14.37 5.25
CA SER A 614 -15.49 15.30 5.87
C SER A 614 -14.52 14.60 6.82
N GLN A 615 -14.95 13.54 7.53
CA GLN A 615 -14.01 12.66 8.26
C GLN A 615 -13.06 11.98 7.28
N PHE A 616 -13.58 11.37 6.21
CA PHE A 616 -12.81 10.63 5.22
C PHE A 616 -11.71 11.50 4.60
N ASN A 617 -12.09 12.72 4.18
CA ASN A 617 -11.17 13.66 3.56
C ASN A 617 -10.10 14.16 4.55
N LEU A 618 -10.49 14.53 5.78
CA LEU A 618 -9.54 15.04 6.79
C LEU A 618 -8.60 13.93 7.28
N ALA A 619 -9.09 12.70 7.46
CA ALA A 619 -8.28 11.53 7.77
C ALA A 619 -7.22 11.27 6.68
N GLY A 620 -7.56 11.42 5.40
CA GLY A 620 -6.59 11.35 4.29
C GLY A 620 -5.52 12.45 4.34
N HIS A 621 -5.90 13.67 4.73
CA HIS A 621 -4.94 14.78 4.89
C HIS A 621 -4.00 14.57 6.08
N ILE A 622 -4.52 14.10 7.22
CA ILE A 622 -3.70 13.65 8.37
C ILE A 622 -2.72 12.57 7.93
N THR A 623 -3.24 11.54 7.23
CA THR A 623 -2.47 10.41 6.71
C THR A 623 -1.25 10.85 5.92
N SER A 624 -1.41 11.78 4.96
CA SER A 624 -0.28 12.28 4.15
C SER A 624 0.55 13.37 4.84
N SER A 625 0.03 14.04 5.86
CA SER A 625 0.85 14.95 6.68
C SER A 625 1.86 14.14 7.52
N LEU A 626 1.42 13.05 8.14
CA LEU A 626 2.29 12.14 8.92
C LEU A 626 3.47 11.57 8.12
N GLU A 627 3.35 11.41 6.79
CA GLU A 627 4.40 10.83 5.93
C GLU A 627 5.67 11.70 5.91
N HIS A 628 5.53 13.03 6.00
CA HIS A 628 6.67 13.95 6.08
C HIS A 628 7.04 14.33 7.53
N GLU A 629 6.04 14.48 8.41
CA GLU A 629 6.26 14.80 9.84
C GLU A 629 7.11 13.72 10.53
N THR A 630 6.84 12.44 10.27
CA THR A 630 7.59 11.32 10.89
C THR A 630 9.09 11.39 10.57
N TRP A 631 9.45 11.81 9.35
CA TRP A 631 10.85 11.99 8.98
C TRP A 631 11.46 13.29 9.53
N GLN A 632 10.70 14.39 9.56
CA GLN A 632 11.15 15.65 10.19
C GLN A 632 11.50 15.42 11.67
N GLU A 633 10.69 14.64 12.39
CA GLU A 633 10.92 14.27 13.80
C GLU A 633 12.13 13.33 13.98
N LEU A 634 12.26 12.30 13.15
CA LEU A 634 13.32 11.30 13.29
C LEU A 634 14.69 11.73 12.78
N THR A 635 14.75 12.75 11.91
CA THR A 635 15.99 13.13 11.21
C THR A 635 16.38 14.59 11.33
N GLY A 636 15.45 15.49 11.68
CA GLY A 636 15.67 16.94 11.72
C GLY A 636 15.77 17.64 10.35
N TYR A 637 15.81 16.89 9.25
CA TYR A 637 15.76 17.42 7.89
C TYR A 637 14.32 17.71 7.46
N ASP A 638 14.13 18.64 6.52
CA ASP A 638 12.81 18.86 5.92
C ASP A 638 12.45 17.72 4.95
N ALA A 639 11.17 17.39 4.91
CA ALA A 639 10.62 16.28 4.15
C ALA A 639 9.34 16.70 3.41
N ILE A 640 9.02 16.00 2.34
CA ILE A 640 7.96 16.37 1.40
C ILE A 640 6.99 15.20 1.25
N SER A 641 5.72 15.44 1.57
CA SER A 641 4.60 14.60 1.18
C SER A 641 3.71 15.26 0.13
N THR A 642 2.64 14.59 -0.30
CA THR A 642 1.66 15.13 -1.24
C THR A 642 1.09 16.46 -0.74
N VAL A 643 0.56 16.52 0.49
CA VAL A 643 -0.01 17.77 1.04
C VAL A 643 1.04 18.88 1.20
N ARG A 644 2.27 18.53 1.60
CA ARG A 644 3.39 19.47 1.72
C ARG A 644 3.84 20.01 0.36
N GLY A 645 3.95 19.13 -0.64
CA GLY A 645 4.30 19.49 -2.01
C GLY A 645 3.28 20.43 -2.64
N ILE A 646 1.98 20.29 -2.31
CA ILE A 646 0.94 21.24 -2.75
C ILE A 646 1.22 22.61 -2.11
N GLN A 647 1.44 22.69 -0.79
CA GLN A 647 1.78 23.96 -0.11
C GLN A 647 3.00 24.64 -0.75
N MET A 648 4.05 23.87 -1.07
CA MET A 648 5.29 24.36 -1.68
C MET A 648 5.08 24.85 -3.12
N ALA A 649 4.29 24.15 -3.93
CA ALA A 649 3.94 24.60 -5.28
C ALA A 649 3.16 25.93 -5.25
N LEU A 650 2.20 26.08 -4.34
CA LEU A 650 1.43 27.33 -4.19
C LEU A 650 2.29 28.49 -3.65
N ALA A 651 3.26 28.21 -2.78
CA ALA A 651 4.25 29.19 -2.32
C ALA A 651 5.14 29.68 -3.47
N ASN A 652 5.50 28.78 -4.40
CA ASN A 652 6.22 29.09 -5.64
C ASN A 652 5.33 29.70 -6.74
N GLY A 653 4.09 30.11 -6.44
CA GLY A 653 3.22 30.85 -7.35
C GLY A 653 2.28 30.00 -8.22
N ALA A 654 2.21 28.68 -8.01
CA ALA A 654 1.18 27.86 -8.64
C ALA A 654 -0.23 28.24 -8.13
N THR A 655 -1.24 27.85 -8.91
CA THR A 655 -2.67 27.97 -8.55
C THR A 655 -3.20 26.58 -8.23
N LEU A 656 -3.98 26.44 -7.15
CA LEU A 656 -4.66 25.19 -6.83
C LEU A 656 -5.84 24.99 -7.77
N LEU A 657 -5.91 23.82 -8.40
CA LEU A 657 -6.98 23.44 -9.32
C LEU A 657 -7.85 22.36 -8.69
N ASP A 658 -9.15 22.49 -8.91
CA ASP A 658 -10.18 21.51 -8.55
C ASP A 658 -10.79 20.98 -9.86
N LEU A 659 -10.29 19.82 -10.30
CA LEU A 659 -10.58 19.23 -11.60
C LEU A 659 -11.48 18.00 -11.44
N LYS A 660 -12.79 18.17 -11.66
CA LYS A 660 -13.80 17.11 -11.50
C LYS A 660 -14.70 16.99 -12.72
N LYS A 661 -15.29 15.80 -12.87
CA LYS A 661 -16.35 15.55 -13.84
C LYS A 661 -17.42 14.65 -13.22
N ASN A 662 -18.62 15.18 -13.03
CA ASN A 662 -19.81 14.46 -12.60
C ASN A 662 -20.98 14.75 -13.54
N GLN A 663 -22.22 14.39 -13.18
CA GLN A 663 -23.39 14.55 -14.06
C GLN A 663 -23.77 16.03 -14.33
N SER A 664 -23.41 16.97 -13.46
CA SER A 664 -23.78 18.40 -13.57
C SER A 664 -22.59 19.33 -13.83
N THR A 665 -21.37 18.90 -13.51
CA THR A 665 -20.18 19.75 -13.44
C THR A 665 -19.00 19.10 -14.18
N ASP A 666 -18.28 19.90 -14.98
CA ASP A 666 -17.03 19.53 -15.64
C ASP A 666 -16.07 20.72 -15.59
N THR A 667 -14.97 20.61 -14.84
CA THR A 667 -13.99 21.70 -14.68
C THR A 667 -12.67 21.46 -15.44
N MET A 668 -12.52 20.35 -16.16
CA MET A 668 -11.26 20.04 -16.87
C MET A 668 -10.93 21.07 -17.95
N ALA A 669 -11.98 21.61 -18.61
CA ALA A 669 -11.84 22.57 -19.69
C ALA A 669 -11.10 23.86 -19.29
N SER A 670 -11.27 24.35 -18.04
CA SER A 670 -10.51 25.51 -17.54
C SER A 670 -9.09 25.13 -17.11
N GLY A 671 -8.91 23.95 -16.51
CA GLY A 671 -7.64 23.44 -16.01
C GLY A 671 -6.52 23.38 -17.05
N TYR A 672 -6.84 23.04 -18.31
CA TYR A 672 -5.84 23.01 -19.40
C TYR A 672 -5.05 24.32 -19.56
N SER A 673 -5.71 25.47 -19.40
CA SER A 673 -5.06 26.78 -19.51
C SER A 673 -4.01 27.00 -18.41
N ALA A 674 -4.31 26.56 -17.19
CA ALA A 674 -3.40 26.63 -16.05
C ALA A 674 -2.20 25.67 -16.19
N PHE A 675 -2.37 24.54 -16.87
CA PHE A 675 -1.28 23.64 -17.28
C PHE A 675 -0.50 24.14 -18.52
N GLY A 676 -0.81 25.33 -19.05
CA GLY A 676 -0.11 25.96 -20.17
C GLY A 676 -0.50 25.45 -21.56
N PHE A 677 -1.71 24.90 -21.74
CA PHE A 677 -2.22 24.50 -23.05
C PHE A 677 -3.14 25.56 -23.67
N THR A 678 -3.09 25.69 -25.01
CA THR A 678 -3.96 26.54 -25.84
C THR A 678 -4.92 25.71 -26.69
N SER A 679 -6.17 26.15 -26.84
CA SER A 679 -7.23 25.40 -27.51
C SER A 679 -7.25 25.63 -29.03
N GLY A 680 -7.32 24.55 -29.80
CA GLY A 680 -7.71 24.56 -31.22
C GLY A 680 -6.70 25.15 -32.22
N ALA A 681 -5.55 25.64 -31.75
CA ALA A 681 -4.45 26.11 -32.58
C ALA A 681 -3.09 25.70 -31.98
N ALA A 682 -2.15 25.35 -32.87
CA ALA A 682 -0.77 25.05 -32.51
C ALA A 682 -0.04 26.32 -32.00
N PRO A 683 1.09 26.18 -31.27
CA PRO A 683 1.78 27.32 -30.67
C PRO A 683 2.34 28.32 -31.70
N SER A 684 2.64 29.52 -31.24
CA SER A 684 3.22 30.59 -32.07
C SER A 684 4.49 30.12 -32.81
N GLY A 685 4.61 30.52 -34.08
CA GLY A 685 5.67 30.07 -34.99
C GLY A 685 5.35 28.82 -35.81
N PHE A 686 4.26 28.08 -35.50
CA PHE A 686 3.78 26.97 -36.32
C PHE A 686 2.68 27.40 -37.30
N THR A 687 2.94 27.27 -38.60
CA THR A 687 1.96 27.50 -39.66
C THR A 687 1.32 26.19 -40.07
N TYR A 688 -0.01 26.09 -40.05
CA TYR A 688 -0.72 24.86 -40.42
C TYR A 688 -0.57 24.56 -41.93
N ASN A 689 -0.11 23.35 -42.24
CA ASN A 689 0.20 22.88 -43.59
C ASN A 689 -0.46 21.50 -43.85
N PRO A 690 -1.77 21.46 -44.15
CA PRO A 690 -2.47 20.22 -44.47
C PRO A 690 -2.13 19.73 -45.88
N PHE A 691 -1.85 18.43 -46.04
CA PHE A 691 -1.76 17.79 -47.35
C PHE A 691 -3.02 16.99 -47.67
N THR A 692 -3.28 16.79 -48.97
CA THR A 692 -4.29 15.88 -49.52
C THR A 692 -3.60 15.12 -50.65
N MET A 693 -3.33 13.82 -50.46
CA MET A 693 -2.44 13.10 -51.38
C MET A 693 -3.10 12.85 -52.74
N PRO A 694 -2.43 13.09 -53.88
CA PRO A 694 -2.99 12.86 -55.23
C PRO A 694 -3.51 11.43 -55.47
N PHE A 695 -2.96 10.45 -54.74
CA PHE A 695 -3.37 9.04 -54.75
C PHE A 695 -4.69 8.73 -53.99
N GLY A 696 -5.33 9.73 -53.38
CA GLY A 696 -6.71 9.66 -52.87
C GLY A 696 -6.95 8.94 -51.53
N SER A 697 -5.94 8.34 -50.91
CA SER A 697 -6.12 7.49 -49.70
C SER A 697 -5.88 8.17 -48.34
N THR A 698 -5.10 9.26 -48.28
CA THR A 698 -4.66 9.88 -47.01
C THR A 698 -4.63 11.40 -47.07
N GLN A 699 -4.86 12.02 -45.92
CA GLN A 699 -4.96 13.47 -45.72
C GLN A 699 -4.21 13.91 -44.45
N PRO A 700 -2.89 13.72 -44.36
CA PRO A 700 -2.11 14.10 -43.18
C PRO A 700 -2.16 15.60 -42.91
N ALA A 701 -2.42 15.95 -41.66
CA ALA A 701 -2.20 17.28 -41.10
C ALA A 701 -0.71 17.44 -40.72
N SER A 702 -0.15 18.61 -40.94
CA SER A 702 1.22 18.94 -40.50
C SER A 702 1.35 20.44 -40.25
N TRP A 703 2.50 20.88 -39.74
CA TRP A 703 2.80 22.29 -39.51
C TRP A 703 4.23 22.60 -39.94
N THR A 704 4.46 23.77 -40.54
CA THR A 704 5.81 24.29 -40.79
C THR A 704 6.26 25.21 -39.66
N ASN A 705 7.56 25.29 -39.43
CA ASN A 705 8.20 26.23 -38.50
C ASN A 705 9.48 26.78 -39.14
N ALA A 706 9.99 27.92 -38.68
CA ALA A 706 11.30 28.44 -39.11
C ALA A 706 12.48 27.58 -38.60
N THR A 707 12.29 26.88 -37.47
CA THR A 707 13.35 26.12 -36.79
C THR A 707 13.10 24.62 -36.88
N SER A 708 14.01 23.89 -37.54
CA SER A 708 14.02 22.42 -37.51
C SER A 708 14.22 21.91 -36.08
N GLY A 709 13.43 20.92 -35.66
CA GLY A 709 13.41 20.41 -34.28
C GLY A 709 12.46 21.17 -33.34
N ALA A 710 11.83 22.26 -33.79
CA ALA A 710 10.74 22.88 -33.03
C ALA A 710 9.58 21.89 -32.85
N ALA A 711 9.03 21.81 -31.63
CA ALA A 711 8.01 20.82 -31.30
C ALA A 711 6.86 21.38 -30.44
N PHE A 712 5.76 20.63 -30.39
CA PHE A 712 4.64 20.86 -29.47
C PHE A 712 3.93 19.56 -29.10
N ASP A 713 3.41 19.48 -27.88
CA ASP A 713 2.50 18.42 -27.46
C ASP A 713 1.06 18.75 -27.86
N LEU A 714 0.27 17.71 -28.18
CA LEU A 714 -1.17 17.81 -28.37
C LEU A 714 -1.93 16.62 -27.75
N LEU A 715 -3.13 16.90 -27.24
CA LEU A 715 -4.07 15.93 -26.66
C LEU A 715 -5.53 16.38 -26.88
N LEU A 716 -6.49 15.45 -26.97
CA LEU A 716 -7.91 15.79 -27.10
C LEU A 716 -8.43 16.57 -25.88
N THR A 717 -9.30 17.56 -26.12
CA THR A 717 -9.97 18.38 -25.09
C THR A 717 -10.87 17.57 -24.16
N GLN A 718 -11.62 16.62 -24.73
CA GLN A 718 -12.56 15.73 -24.03
C GLN A 718 -12.41 14.33 -24.61
N ASP A 719 -12.79 13.32 -23.83
CA ASP A 719 -12.68 11.93 -24.25
C ASP A 719 -13.95 11.12 -23.94
N SER A 720 -14.02 9.90 -24.46
CA SER A 720 -15.15 8.97 -24.30
C SER A 720 -14.71 7.54 -24.63
N THR A 721 -15.51 6.55 -24.23
CA THR A 721 -15.31 5.14 -24.62
C THR A 721 -15.55 4.88 -26.11
N ALA A 722 -16.09 5.85 -26.87
CA ALA A 722 -16.23 5.79 -28.32
C ALA A 722 -15.00 6.35 -29.08
N THR A 723 -14.09 7.04 -28.39
CA THR A 723 -12.83 7.52 -28.96
C THR A 723 -11.89 6.32 -29.21
N SER A 724 -11.22 6.27 -30.36
CA SER A 724 -10.23 5.21 -30.59
C SER A 724 -8.96 5.43 -29.77
N ALA A 725 -8.32 4.36 -29.28
CA ALA A 725 -7.10 4.42 -28.46
C ALA A 725 -5.94 5.23 -29.11
N LEU A 726 -5.92 5.27 -30.45
CA LEU A 726 -5.06 6.16 -31.22
C LEU A 726 -5.32 7.64 -30.89
N ARG A 727 -6.58 8.07 -30.95
CA ARG A 727 -7.03 9.46 -30.73
C ARG A 727 -6.94 9.88 -29.25
N GLN A 728 -7.15 8.93 -28.33
CA GLN A 728 -6.99 9.12 -26.88
C GLN A 728 -5.55 9.50 -26.50
N SER A 729 -4.55 8.92 -27.17
CA SER A 729 -3.13 9.13 -26.86
C SER A 729 -2.71 10.60 -26.99
N ARG A 730 -1.92 11.11 -26.03
CA ARG A 730 -1.13 12.33 -26.26
C ARG A 730 -0.07 12.07 -27.33
N VAL A 731 0.26 13.08 -28.13
CA VAL A 731 1.32 12.99 -29.14
C VAL A 731 2.19 14.25 -29.09
N ASN A 732 3.49 14.09 -29.33
CA ASN A 732 4.40 15.21 -29.57
C ASN A 732 4.62 15.36 -31.07
N TYR A 733 4.31 16.53 -31.63
CA TYR A 733 4.63 16.89 -33.02
C TYR A 733 6.00 17.55 -33.07
N VAL A 734 6.91 17.02 -33.89
CA VAL A 734 8.21 17.66 -34.20
C VAL A 734 8.22 18.09 -35.67
N TYR A 735 8.56 19.36 -35.93
CA TYR A 735 8.84 19.83 -37.28
C TYR A 735 10.26 19.46 -37.70
N ALA A 736 10.39 18.74 -38.82
CA ALA A 736 11.64 18.55 -39.52
C ALA A 736 11.40 18.77 -41.03
N PRO A 737 12.23 19.56 -41.73
CA PRO A 737 11.99 19.94 -43.14
C PRO A 737 12.28 18.80 -44.13
N SER A 738 13.15 17.85 -43.75
CA SER A 738 13.66 16.77 -44.60
C SER A 738 13.46 15.36 -44.02
N SER A 739 12.74 15.25 -42.90
CA SER A 739 12.42 13.97 -42.23
C SER A 739 11.15 14.13 -41.38
N GLY A 740 10.77 13.10 -40.62
CA GLY A 740 9.54 13.11 -39.82
C GLY A 740 8.28 13.27 -40.67
N LEU A 741 7.14 13.58 -40.03
CA LEU A 741 5.86 13.65 -40.75
C LEU A 741 5.84 14.72 -41.85
N TYR A 742 6.35 15.93 -41.59
CA TYR A 742 6.37 16.99 -42.61
C TYR A 742 7.30 16.64 -43.77
N GLY A 743 8.58 16.39 -43.52
CA GLY A 743 9.57 16.25 -44.60
C GLY A 743 9.27 15.08 -45.54
N TRP A 744 8.88 13.92 -44.99
CA TRP A 744 8.53 12.75 -45.79
C TRP A 744 7.25 12.94 -46.60
N VAL A 745 6.18 13.44 -45.98
CA VAL A 745 4.93 13.70 -46.71
C VAL A 745 5.11 14.80 -47.75
N ASN A 746 5.83 15.87 -47.42
CA ASN A 746 6.10 16.98 -48.35
C ASN A 746 6.85 16.49 -49.59
N CYS A 747 7.92 15.70 -49.42
CA CYS A 747 8.67 15.15 -50.54
C CYS A 747 7.78 14.27 -51.45
N VAL A 748 7.04 13.32 -50.87
CA VAL A 748 6.15 12.43 -51.64
C VAL A 748 5.03 13.21 -52.31
N TYR A 749 4.47 14.22 -51.63
CA TYR A 749 3.45 15.11 -52.18
C TYR A 749 3.99 15.92 -53.38
N THR A 750 5.21 16.46 -53.29
CA THR A 750 5.86 17.15 -54.43
C THR A 750 6.08 16.20 -55.61
N GLN A 751 6.66 15.01 -55.39
CA GLN A 751 6.88 14.03 -56.45
C GLN A 751 5.55 13.55 -57.08
N ALA A 752 4.53 13.29 -56.27
CA ALA A 752 3.22 12.84 -56.74
C ALA A 752 2.54 13.90 -57.61
N ASN A 753 2.54 15.17 -57.20
CA ASN A 753 1.95 16.25 -58.01
C ASN A 753 2.73 16.49 -59.32
N GLN A 754 4.06 16.35 -59.32
CA GLN A 754 4.86 16.43 -60.54
C GLN A 754 4.50 15.31 -61.53
N LEU A 755 4.47 14.06 -61.07
CA LEU A 755 4.16 12.89 -61.90
C LEU A 755 2.71 12.91 -62.41
N GLN A 756 1.74 13.26 -61.54
CA GLN A 756 0.34 13.46 -61.94
C GLN A 756 0.21 14.62 -62.95
N GLY A 757 1.01 15.67 -62.83
CA GLY A 757 1.09 16.77 -63.80
C GLY A 757 1.50 16.30 -65.19
N TYR A 758 2.54 15.46 -65.30
CA TYR A 758 2.94 14.85 -66.58
C TYR A 758 1.90 13.88 -67.13
N ILE A 759 1.25 13.08 -66.28
CA ILE A 759 0.13 12.20 -66.66
C ILE A 759 -1.02 13.02 -67.26
N ASN A 760 -1.40 14.13 -66.62
CA ASN A 760 -2.47 15.04 -67.08
C ASN A 760 -2.13 15.74 -68.41
N GLN A 761 -0.84 15.86 -68.75
CA GLN A 761 -0.36 16.38 -70.03
C GLN A 761 -0.26 15.31 -71.13
N GLY A 762 -0.63 14.05 -70.84
CA GLY A 762 -0.61 12.93 -71.78
C GLY A 762 0.66 12.07 -71.74
N TYR A 763 1.66 12.42 -70.94
CA TYR A 763 2.95 11.71 -70.87
C TYR A 763 2.92 10.42 -70.02
N ALA A 764 1.74 9.88 -69.69
CA ALA A 764 1.59 8.72 -68.81
C ALA A 764 2.38 7.47 -69.27
N ASN A 765 2.49 7.28 -70.58
CA ASN A 765 3.25 6.19 -71.21
C ASN A 765 4.66 6.59 -71.67
N SER A 766 5.12 7.80 -71.32
CA SER A 766 6.48 8.26 -71.61
C SER A 766 7.46 7.85 -70.51
N ASN A 767 8.75 7.85 -70.85
CA ASN A 767 9.85 7.45 -69.97
C ASN A 767 10.73 8.66 -69.66
N PHE A 768 11.38 8.68 -68.49
CA PHE A 768 12.44 9.66 -68.22
C PHE A 768 13.74 9.30 -68.96
N THR A 769 14.50 10.32 -69.36
CA THR A 769 15.81 10.17 -70.02
C THR A 769 16.95 9.84 -69.04
N SER A 770 16.67 9.88 -67.73
CA SER A 770 17.56 9.50 -66.64
C SER A 770 16.81 8.67 -65.60
N THR A 771 17.54 7.96 -64.74
CA THR A 771 16.98 7.31 -63.54
C THR A 771 16.14 8.29 -62.72
N TYR A 772 14.98 7.86 -62.23
CA TYR A 772 14.14 8.62 -61.31
C TYR A 772 14.24 8.00 -59.90
N SER A 773 14.60 8.80 -58.89
CA SER A 773 14.66 8.32 -57.51
C SER A 773 13.46 8.81 -56.70
N LEU A 774 12.83 7.90 -55.95
CA LEU A 774 11.84 8.25 -54.94
C LEU A 774 12.51 8.94 -53.73
N CYS A 775 11.69 9.52 -52.85
CA CYS A 775 12.15 10.24 -51.66
C CYS A 775 13.08 9.45 -50.72
N ASP A 776 12.98 8.11 -50.69
CA ASP A 776 13.84 7.23 -49.89
C ASP A 776 15.12 6.76 -50.61
N GLY A 777 15.32 7.21 -51.85
CA GLY A 777 16.42 6.78 -52.72
C GLY A 777 16.08 5.60 -53.65
N THR A 778 14.90 4.99 -53.55
CA THR A 778 14.48 3.88 -54.44
C THR A 778 14.53 4.32 -55.90
N ALA A 779 15.37 3.67 -56.70
CA ALA A 779 15.69 4.09 -58.05
C ALA A 779 14.90 3.31 -59.12
N TYR A 780 14.21 4.03 -60.01
CA TYR A 780 13.54 3.53 -61.20
C TYR A 780 14.40 3.82 -62.45
N SER A 781 14.76 2.78 -63.18
CA SER A 781 15.49 2.88 -64.45
C SER A 781 14.66 3.55 -65.55
N THR A 782 15.33 4.05 -66.59
CA THR A 782 14.70 4.68 -67.76
C THR A 782 13.74 3.77 -68.54
N SER A 783 13.69 2.47 -68.24
CA SER A 783 12.72 1.51 -68.77
C SER A 783 11.29 1.68 -68.23
N TYR A 784 11.09 2.35 -67.10
CA TYR A 784 9.77 2.54 -66.50
C TYR A 784 9.05 3.79 -67.04
N THR A 785 7.74 3.67 -67.28
CA THR A 785 6.91 4.81 -67.66
C THR A 785 6.55 5.69 -66.47
N ILE A 786 6.20 6.95 -66.72
CA ILE A 786 5.75 7.90 -65.68
C ILE A 786 4.57 7.33 -64.87
N SER A 787 3.62 6.63 -65.51
CA SER A 787 2.51 5.95 -64.82
C SER A 787 2.98 4.82 -63.89
N GLN A 788 3.97 4.02 -64.31
CA GLN A 788 4.55 2.97 -63.47
C GLN A 788 5.32 3.55 -62.27
N ILE A 789 6.05 4.65 -62.46
CA ILE A 789 6.77 5.37 -61.39
C ILE A 789 5.76 6.00 -60.41
N TYR A 790 4.65 6.54 -60.91
CA TYR A 790 3.58 7.10 -60.08
C TYR A 790 2.91 6.03 -59.19
N ALA A 791 2.55 4.87 -59.76
CA ALA A 791 2.07 3.72 -58.98
C ALA A 791 3.14 3.17 -58.01
N GLY A 792 4.41 3.21 -58.42
CA GLY A 792 5.55 2.87 -57.57
C GLY A 792 5.66 3.76 -56.34
N LEU A 793 5.56 5.09 -56.52
CA LEU A 793 5.55 6.07 -55.44
C LEU A 793 4.35 5.88 -54.49
N GLN A 794 3.16 5.55 -55.00
CA GLN A 794 2.01 5.21 -54.15
C GLN A 794 2.27 4.00 -53.25
N SER A 795 2.84 2.94 -53.83
CA SER A 795 3.19 1.71 -53.11
C SER A 795 4.28 1.97 -52.08
N ASN A 796 5.36 2.65 -52.47
CA ASN A 796 6.46 3.02 -51.58
C ASN A 796 5.99 3.90 -50.41
N TYR A 797 5.14 4.90 -50.66
CA TYR A 797 4.58 5.75 -49.61
C TYR A 797 3.77 4.95 -48.60
N THR A 798 2.89 4.06 -49.08
CA THR A 798 1.97 3.28 -48.24
C THR A 798 2.68 2.15 -47.48
N ASN A 799 3.64 1.47 -48.12
CA ASN A 799 4.25 0.24 -47.60
C ASN A 799 5.65 0.46 -46.98
N THR A 800 6.32 1.58 -47.26
CA THR A 800 7.67 1.89 -46.77
C THR A 800 7.71 3.21 -46.00
N VAL A 801 7.31 4.33 -46.61
CA VAL A 801 7.49 5.65 -45.98
C VAL A 801 6.64 5.82 -44.73
N ILE A 802 5.34 5.50 -44.80
CA ILE A 802 4.45 5.57 -43.64
C ILE A 802 4.87 4.57 -42.54
N PRO A 803 5.08 3.26 -42.81
CA PRO A 803 5.41 2.31 -41.74
C PRO A 803 6.81 2.47 -41.16
N THR A 804 7.82 2.71 -42.01
CA THR A 804 9.25 2.65 -41.62
C THR A 804 9.85 4.01 -41.27
N TYR A 805 9.53 5.08 -42.01
CA TYR A 805 10.18 6.38 -41.84
C TYR A 805 9.36 7.42 -41.07
N ILE A 806 8.04 7.24 -40.97
CA ILE A 806 7.14 8.08 -40.16
C ILE A 806 6.59 7.32 -38.94
N GLY A 807 6.35 6.01 -39.08
CA GLY A 807 5.66 5.16 -38.12
C GLY A 807 4.14 5.17 -38.34
N GLN A 808 3.56 4.01 -38.63
CA GLN A 808 2.15 3.88 -39.06
C GLN A 808 1.15 4.54 -38.10
N ASN A 809 1.28 4.30 -36.79
CA ASN A 809 0.37 4.88 -35.80
C ASN A 809 0.53 6.40 -35.70
N TYR A 810 1.77 6.90 -35.72
CA TYR A 810 2.06 8.34 -35.69
C TYR A 810 1.50 9.05 -36.94
N PHE A 811 1.64 8.44 -38.13
CA PHE A 811 0.99 8.94 -39.34
C PHE A 811 -0.55 8.94 -39.23
N ASN A 812 -1.15 7.80 -38.85
CA ASN A 812 -2.61 7.67 -38.70
C ASN A 812 -3.16 8.66 -37.67
N PHE A 813 -2.36 9.05 -36.66
CA PHE A 813 -2.75 10.05 -35.69
C PHE A 813 -3.02 11.42 -36.34
N PHE A 814 -2.22 11.85 -37.31
CA PHE A 814 -2.41 13.15 -37.97
C PHE A 814 -3.26 13.09 -39.24
N ASP A 815 -3.65 11.90 -39.71
CA ASP A 815 -4.49 11.77 -40.90
C ASP A 815 -5.94 12.21 -40.66
N ARG A 816 -6.39 13.24 -41.39
CA ARG A 816 -7.77 13.75 -41.37
C ARG A 816 -8.75 12.74 -41.95
N ALA A 817 -8.32 11.86 -42.86
CA ALA A 817 -9.14 10.74 -43.35
C ALA A 817 -9.36 9.69 -42.24
N GLN A 818 -8.47 9.62 -41.25
CA GLN A 818 -8.63 8.85 -40.00
C GLN A 818 -9.31 9.69 -38.89
N GLY A 819 -10.05 10.75 -39.25
CA GLY A 819 -10.81 11.58 -38.31
C GLY A 819 -9.99 12.53 -37.44
N PHE A 820 -8.76 12.88 -37.79
CA PHE A 820 -8.02 13.93 -37.07
C PHE A 820 -8.60 15.33 -37.37
N VAL A 821 -9.05 16.03 -36.33
CA VAL A 821 -9.62 17.39 -36.41
C VAL A 821 -8.82 18.34 -35.51
N PRO A 822 -7.95 19.22 -36.05
CA PRO A 822 -7.06 20.08 -35.25
C PRO A 822 -7.78 20.90 -34.17
N ALA A 823 -8.96 21.43 -34.48
CA ALA A 823 -9.75 22.27 -33.57
C ALA A 823 -10.19 21.55 -32.27
N SER A 824 -10.20 20.21 -32.26
CA SER A 824 -10.59 19.39 -31.11
C SER A 824 -9.45 19.11 -30.12
N TYR A 825 -8.25 19.62 -30.39
CA TYR A 825 -7.05 19.37 -29.58
C TYR A 825 -6.64 20.59 -28.75
N MET A 826 -6.12 20.31 -27.56
CA MET A 826 -5.30 21.23 -26.76
C MET A 826 -3.84 21.07 -27.17
N TYR A 827 -3.12 22.19 -27.27
CA TYR A 827 -1.74 22.27 -27.75
C TYR A 827 -0.83 22.91 -26.69
N ARG A 828 0.44 22.47 -26.57
CA ARG A 828 1.42 23.09 -25.66
C ARG A 828 2.83 23.05 -26.24
N THR A 829 3.56 24.17 -26.18
CA THR A 829 4.93 24.30 -26.70
C THR A 829 5.89 23.30 -26.06
N THR A 830 6.80 22.74 -26.87
CA THR A 830 7.91 21.88 -26.42
C THR A 830 9.25 22.54 -26.80
N PRO A 831 10.26 22.61 -25.91
CA PRO A 831 10.28 22.10 -24.54
C PRO A 831 9.30 22.82 -23.61
N ILE A 832 8.72 22.06 -22.66
CA ILE A 832 7.85 22.60 -21.63
C ILE A 832 8.67 23.37 -20.57
N ALA A 833 8.03 24.29 -19.83
CA ALA A 833 8.69 24.97 -18.72
C ALA A 833 9.17 23.98 -17.65
N SER A 834 10.26 24.31 -16.95
CA SER A 834 10.94 23.40 -16.02
C SER A 834 10.06 22.89 -14.87
N ASN A 835 9.05 23.66 -14.48
CA ASN A 835 8.05 23.35 -13.45
C ASN A 835 6.65 23.01 -14.02
N ALA A 836 6.50 22.84 -15.35
CA ALA A 836 5.21 22.50 -15.93
C ALA A 836 4.81 21.04 -15.60
N GLN A 837 3.52 20.82 -15.28
CA GLN A 837 2.98 19.48 -15.08
C GLN A 837 3.15 18.61 -16.33
N PHE A 838 3.52 17.34 -16.15
CA PHE A 838 3.78 16.41 -17.26
C PHE A 838 2.58 16.26 -18.19
N THR A 839 2.83 16.17 -19.50
CA THR A 839 1.77 15.93 -20.51
C THR A 839 1.09 14.57 -20.30
N SER A 840 1.83 13.58 -19.77
CA SER A 840 1.29 12.31 -19.29
C SER A 840 0.32 12.47 -18.12
N MET A 841 0.61 13.37 -17.17
CA MET A 841 -0.23 13.61 -16.00
C MET A 841 -1.53 14.32 -16.37
N VAL A 842 -1.46 15.35 -17.21
CA VAL A 842 -2.65 16.05 -17.71
C VAL A 842 -3.54 15.11 -18.54
N GLN A 843 -2.94 14.19 -19.30
CA GLN A 843 -3.67 13.11 -19.98
C GLN A 843 -4.32 12.14 -18.98
N LYS A 844 -3.58 11.63 -17.98
CA LYS A 844 -4.08 10.73 -16.93
C LYS A 844 -5.27 11.33 -16.16
N ILE A 845 -5.22 12.62 -15.83
CA ILE A 845 -6.32 13.36 -15.19
C ILE A 845 -7.56 13.35 -16.09
N ARG A 846 -7.43 13.81 -17.35
CA ARG A 846 -8.53 13.79 -18.33
C ARG A 846 -9.13 12.38 -18.44
N ASP A 847 -8.30 11.37 -18.67
CA ASP A 847 -8.74 9.99 -18.89
C ASP A 847 -9.51 9.46 -17.67
N ASN A 848 -9.02 9.75 -16.46
CA ASN A 848 -9.70 9.42 -15.20
C ASN A 848 -10.98 10.23 -14.93
N LEU A 849 -11.17 11.40 -15.55
CA LEU A 849 -12.42 12.17 -15.45
C LEU A 849 -13.45 11.73 -16.50
N TYR A 850 -13.03 11.46 -17.75
CA TYR A 850 -13.92 11.23 -18.89
C TYR A 850 -14.31 9.76 -19.14
N PHE A 851 -13.55 8.78 -18.63
CA PHE A 851 -13.88 7.35 -18.80
C PHE A 851 -14.72 6.73 -17.68
N GLN A 852 -15.23 7.53 -16.72
CA GLN A 852 -16.10 7.01 -15.66
C GLN A 852 -17.54 6.78 -16.15
N ASP A 853 -18.16 5.73 -15.63
CA ASP A 853 -19.61 5.58 -15.65
C ASP A 853 -20.21 6.50 -14.57
N LEU A 854 -20.61 7.71 -15.00
CA LEU A 854 -21.17 8.75 -14.13
C LEU A 854 -22.52 8.37 -13.49
N THR A 855 -23.10 7.21 -13.81
CA THR A 855 -24.25 6.63 -13.07
C THR A 855 -23.82 5.84 -11.83
N LYS A 856 -22.55 5.42 -11.77
CA LYS A 856 -21.96 4.62 -10.68
C LYS A 856 -20.96 5.41 -9.84
N ASN A 857 -20.03 6.12 -10.46
CA ASN A 857 -19.01 6.88 -9.73
C ASN A 857 -18.53 8.10 -10.51
N TRP A 858 -17.85 9.01 -9.83
CA TRP A 858 -17.16 10.14 -10.44
C TRP A 858 -15.84 10.44 -9.71
N VAL A 859 -14.98 11.23 -10.36
CA VAL A 859 -13.61 11.52 -9.93
C VAL A 859 -13.39 13.03 -9.82
N GLU A 860 -12.53 13.40 -8.88
CA GLU A 860 -12.05 14.76 -8.61
C GLU A 860 -10.54 14.72 -8.38
N TYR A 861 -9.87 15.79 -8.80
CA TYR A 861 -8.42 16.00 -8.65
C TYR A 861 -8.15 17.36 -8.04
N VAL A 862 -7.54 17.38 -6.85
CA VAL A 862 -6.96 18.58 -6.24
C VAL A 862 -5.47 18.62 -6.59
N ILE A 863 -5.05 19.57 -7.42
CA ILE A 863 -3.70 19.59 -8.02
C ILE A 863 -3.19 21.02 -8.26
N PRO A 864 -1.94 21.37 -7.92
CA PRO A 864 -1.33 22.64 -8.32
C PRO A 864 -1.05 22.67 -9.83
N SER A 865 -1.29 23.82 -10.45
CA SER A 865 -1.08 24.05 -11.90
C SER A 865 0.36 23.82 -12.37
N GLN A 866 1.33 23.83 -11.46
CA GLN A 866 2.75 23.62 -11.68
C GLN A 866 3.30 22.63 -10.62
N GLN A 867 4.42 22.00 -10.94
CA GLN A 867 5.14 21.08 -10.06
C GLN A 867 5.80 21.82 -8.91
N SER A 868 5.97 21.15 -7.77
CA SER A 868 6.79 21.64 -6.67
C SER A 868 8.27 21.52 -7.07
N VAL A 869 8.98 22.64 -7.13
CA VAL A 869 10.38 22.71 -7.56
C VAL A 869 11.19 23.54 -6.57
N GLY A 870 12.40 23.09 -6.28
CA GLY A 870 13.43 23.85 -5.59
C GLY A 870 14.80 23.56 -6.20
N SER A 871 15.88 24.04 -5.57
CA SER A 871 17.24 23.90 -6.12
C SER A 871 17.63 22.45 -6.42
N ASN A 872 17.26 21.54 -5.50
CA ASN A 872 17.65 20.13 -5.51
C ASN A 872 16.44 19.19 -5.36
N PHE A 873 15.26 19.57 -5.88
CA PHE A 873 14.10 18.67 -6.00
C PHE A 873 13.09 19.15 -7.06
N LYS A 874 12.30 18.20 -7.59
CA LYS A 874 11.20 18.46 -8.51
C LYS A 874 10.17 17.34 -8.42
N PHE A 875 8.94 17.67 -8.01
CA PHE A 875 7.86 16.71 -7.78
C PHE A 875 6.53 17.19 -8.41
N ALA A 876 5.85 16.28 -9.11
CA ALA A 876 4.41 16.40 -9.32
C ALA A 876 3.67 15.85 -8.10
N VAL A 877 2.59 16.51 -7.69
CA VAL A 877 1.74 16.08 -6.57
C VAL A 877 0.28 16.32 -6.93
N ASP A 878 -0.61 15.45 -6.46
CA ASP A 878 -2.06 15.56 -6.62
C ASP A 878 -2.82 14.71 -5.61
N ILE A 879 -4.10 15.03 -5.41
CA ILE A 879 -5.03 14.20 -4.64
C ILE A 879 -6.20 13.82 -5.54
N ARG A 880 -6.33 12.53 -5.81
CA ARG A 880 -7.43 11.94 -6.58
C ARG A 880 -8.51 11.39 -5.64
N ASN A 881 -9.66 12.04 -5.59
CA ASN A 881 -10.84 11.58 -4.87
C ASN A 881 -11.75 10.77 -5.81
N VAL A 882 -12.41 9.73 -5.28
CA VAL A 882 -13.49 9.00 -5.97
C VAL A 882 -14.73 9.02 -5.11
N PHE A 883 -15.87 9.27 -5.74
CA PHE A 883 -17.18 9.33 -5.10
C PHE A 883 -18.14 8.34 -5.78
N ASP A 884 -18.93 7.62 -4.98
CA ASP A 884 -20.09 6.89 -5.45
C ASP A 884 -21.17 7.89 -5.92
N ALA A 885 -21.71 7.70 -7.13
CA ALA A 885 -22.65 8.65 -7.74
C ALA A 885 -24.09 8.54 -7.18
N PRO A 886 -24.64 7.35 -6.89
CA PRO A 886 -25.94 7.21 -6.24
C PRO A 886 -26.03 7.79 -4.82
N THR A 887 -24.98 7.67 -4.00
CA THR A 887 -24.98 8.11 -2.59
C THR A 887 -24.28 9.45 -2.36
N GLY A 888 -23.33 9.84 -3.22
CA GLY A 888 -22.42 10.96 -2.99
C GLY A 888 -21.31 10.67 -1.98
N ASN A 889 -21.18 9.43 -1.49
CA ASN A 889 -20.17 9.05 -0.52
C ASN A 889 -18.77 8.99 -1.17
N GLN A 890 -17.76 9.51 -0.46
CA GLN A 890 -16.36 9.35 -0.87
C GLN A 890 -15.91 7.91 -0.58
N THR A 891 -15.39 7.23 -1.60
CA THR A 891 -15.02 5.80 -1.53
C THR A 891 -13.51 5.56 -1.57
N SER A 892 -12.75 6.52 -2.09
CA SER A 892 -11.28 6.54 -1.97
C SER A 892 -10.71 7.95 -2.12
N ALA A 893 -9.52 8.13 -1.57
CA ALA A 893 -8.63 9.26 -1.84
C ALA A 893 -7.24 8.69 -2.10
N THR A 894 -6.53 9.21 -3.10
CA THR A 894 -5.15 8.83 -3.41
C THR A 894 -4.29 10.08 -3.39
N PHE A 895 -3.37 10.16 -2.43
CA PHE A 895 -2.43 11.26 -2.27
C PHE A 895 -1.14 10.89 -3.01
N GLU A 896 -0.97 11.36 -4.25
CA GLU A 896 0.08 10.89 -5.15
C GLU A 896 1.22 11.92 -5.28
N ILE A 897 2.46 11.42 -5.25
CA ILE A 897 3.69 12.19 -5.48
C ILE A 897 4.61 11.45 -6.46
N LEU A 898 5.05 12.15 -7.50
CA LEU A 898 5.90 11.63 -8.58
C LEU A 898 7.16 12.49 -8.69
N ASN A 899 8.33 11.86 -8.88
CA ASN A 899 9.59 12.59 -9.14
C ASN A 899 9.65 13.17 -10.56
N ASP A 900 10.77 13.78 -10.94
CA ASP A 900 10.94 14.49 -12.20
C ASP A 900 10.88 13.58 -13.46
N THR A 901 11.05 12.27 -13.28
CA THR A 901 10.85 11.26 -14.34
C THR A 901 9.39 10.80 -14.48
N GLY A 902 8.51 11.18 -13.53
CA GLY A 902 7.13 10.73 -13.45
C GLY A 902 6.94 9.36 -12.77
N ILE A 903 7.96 8.85 -12.08
CA ILE A 903 7.89 7.65 -11.25
C ILE A 903 7.41 8.03 -9.85
N ALA A 904 6.58 7.19 -9.21
CA ALA A 904 6.10 7.43 -7.85
C ALA A 904 7.26 7.54 -6.86
N ALA A 905 7.36 8.68 -6.17
CA ALA A 905 8.47 9.01 -5.27
C ALA A 905 8.28 8.47 -3.85
N GLY A 906 7.06 8.03 -3.51
CA GLY A 906 6.68 7.66 -2.14
C GLY A 906 6.19 8.88 -1.34
N GLY A 907 5.10 8.70 -0.58
CA GLY A 907 4.34 9.76 0.08
C GLY A 907 5.08 10.60 1.13
N GLY A 908 6.31 10.27 1.54
CA GLY A 908 7.13 11.08 2.43
C GLY A 908 8.62 10.95 2.12
N PHE A 909 9.19 11.94 1.42
CA PHE A 909 10.58 11.99 0.94
C PHE A 909 11.45 12.97 1.75
N VAL A 910 12.62 12.52 2.23
CA VAL A 910 13.62 13.38 2.89
C VAL A 910 14.59 14.01 1.89
N ASN A 911 14.81 15.32 1.95
CA ASN A 911 15.85 16.01 1.17
C ASN A 911 16.99 16.53 2.07
N PRO A 912 18.15 15.85 2.15
CA PRO A 912 19.28 16.29 2.98
C PRO A 912 20.00 17.57 2.52
N TRP A 913 19.56 18.21 1.43
CA TRP A 913 20.01 19.58 1.07
C TRP A 913 19.09 20.68 1.61
N LEU A 914 17.91 20.33 2.15
CA LEU A 914 17.09 21.29 2.90
C LEU A 914 17.68 21.46 4.29
N THR A 915 17.73 22.70 4.76
CA THR A 915 18.35 23.05 6.04
C THR A 915 17.67 22.33 7.21
N VAL A 916 18.48 21.81 8.14
CA VAL A 916 18.02 21.31 9.45
C VAL A 916 17.04 22.31 10.07
N ARG A 917 15.86 21.83 10.49
CA ARG A 917 14.87 22.66 11.19
C ARG A 917 15.48 23.15 12.50
N LYS A 918 15.37 24.46 12.76
CA LYS A 918 15.82 25.11 14.01
C LYS A 918 14.70 25.16 15.04
#